data_AF-A0A2G5BAH8-F1
#
_entry.id   AF-A0A2G5BAH8-F1
#
_cell.length_a   1.000
_cell.length_b   1.000
_cell.length_c   1.000
_cell.angle_alpha   90.00
_cell.angle_beta   90.00
_cell.angle_gamma   90.00
#
_symmetry.space_group_name_H-M   'P 1'
#
loop_
_entity.id
_entity.type
_entity.pdbx_description
1 polymer ?
#
loop_
_entity_poly.entity_id
_entity_poly.type
_entity_poly.pdbx_seq_one_letter_code
_entity_poly.pdbx_strand_id
1 'polypeptide(L)'
;MNGNTVVGLTHGSAVVRIATSTVLAQQLQSLVDNILIDKNTVISSIELHAQLLEYCAARNQDAALVVLEALCQAHNIPITDIHVVIQQNTLNEDAARLVLRAYYSLWNIAAAHRCYRSAKHTPPPALFSTDSLQLTAMFGGQPGSSSYLAEARWLLDVYRPLLSDYVTRMALFLKCQVRDARLAPVYKKGLDLLQWLTRPESAPDAEYLVSAPVSMPLTGLVQLMQITVLQKTLGVSPGDLAQYFNAVAGHSQGIAIATVFSMLSDEQSLGELSTKVLGILMLIGALPQIQHPSYSFVNNTANPQFIQPTDSAPRPMVYVRGIARMALDELLYEFNDDQLPEDEHVHIAVVNSYDQFVVAGTVKSAVRLVEVLRSRSAQPEEDQSKVPFSKRKPIITASYVDITVPYHCSLLANAVFMVYDIAQEKQWVLAASDMRLPVCASNDGHDIREEADITRYIIESICVLPVDWPRAIASHETTHIIDFGTGGFAGFGQLAYKNVEGRGIPVICTGALVAQPQHAHLGTKADLYQSEMGSITNAPNWLTEFGPKLVRTAHDSKVHIDTRMQRTLGMPTVMVAGMTPTTGNEAFVAAINNAGYHVEFAGGTINSDAEVKERFIGLAAQLEPGKGITLNCIYINPRQWGFQYPALLRMRKEGLPIAGLCIGGGVPSFENALNIINELRAGGFRHVSFKPGTAESIRNVVQIAKASDGFPILLQWTGGRAGGHHSFEDFHQPILETYAAIRACDNIALVAGSGFGDAEGTLPYITGDWSQCFGRAPMPFDGVLLGSRVMVAKEAGTSLGAKELIVAASGLTDSEWDTTYKSSQGNVLTVTSEYGELNHMLDTRAARFSQIIHKSVLSKPRDKRLSILLARKDEIIARLNSDHVRPWFGRKPDGRVVDLEDMTYAEVVSRAVDLMYIKHQQRWINNTYQRFVLDFIGRTERRMCSVTTDTSLASELDSADPLSLAECVIKAYPAAEMQLLMSEDVQFFIALCKRRGQKPVPFIPVIDADFGMLFLKDTTWQSDGVETIVDQDPQRNSMASIDPAGDADDDCVFFVSLAALSQSAFRDPANLISGVCLCHLYCALACFISVAFII
;
A
#
# COMPACT_ATOMS: atom_id res chain seq x y z
N MET A 1 -13.38 -50.62 -47.65
CA MET A 1 -13.10 -49.23 -48.03
C MET A 1 -14.33 -48.41 -47.65
N ASN A 2 -14.39 -47.86 -46.44
CA ASN A 2 -15.56 -47.08 -46.00
C ASN A 2 -15.40 -45.65 -46.51
N GLY A 3 -16.24 -45.26 -47.47
CA GLY A 3 -16.23 -43.92 -48.08
C GLY A 3 -16.78 -42.88 -47.12
N ASN A 4 -15.92 -42.29 -46.31
CA ASN A 4 -16.24 -41.05 -45.59
C ASN A 4 -16.16 -39.88 -46.57
N THR A 5 -17.20 -39.05 -46.59
CA THR A 5 -17.28 -37.82 -47.39
C THR A 5 -17.02 -36.63 -46.47
N VAL A 6 -16.19 -35.67 -46.91
CA VAL A 6 -15.84 -34.48 -46.13
C VAL A 6 -16.71 -33.30 -46.58
N VAL A 7 -17.40 -32.68 -45.63
CA VAL A 7 -18.14 -31.42 -45.82
C VAL A 7 -17.32 -30.30 -45.19
N GLY A 8 -17.17 -29.18 -45.91
CA GLY A 8 -16.39 -28.03 -45.45
C GLY A 8 -17.23 -26.76 -45.38
N LEU A 9 -17.02 -25.98 -44.33
CA LEU A 9 -17.56 -24.61 -44.19
C LEU A 9 -16.38 -23.66 -43.97
N THR A 10 -16.31 -22.59 -44.76
CA THR A 10 -15.24 -21.59 -44.70
C THR A 10 -15.84 -20.21 -44.55
N HIS A 11 -15.34 -19.43 -43.59
CA HIS A 11 -15.73 -18.03 -43.38
C HIS A 11 -14.49 -17.20 -43.04
N GLY A 12 -14.15 -16.23 -43.89
CA GLY A 12 -12.89 -15.49 -43.75
C GLY A 12 -11.67 -16.42 -43.77
N SER A 13 -10.87 -16.40 -42.71
CA SER A 13 -9.73 -17.31 -42.50
C SER A 13 -10.07 -18.58 -41.72
N ALA A 14 -11.28 -18.68 -41.14
CA ALA A 14 -11.71 -19.84 -40.39
C ALA A 14 -12.26 -20.92 -41.32
N VAL A 15 -11.84 -22.17 -41.06
CA VAL A 15 -12.24 -23.35 -41.83
C VAL A 15 -12.69 -24.45 -40.87
N VAL A 16 -13.81 -25.08 -41.19
CA VAL A 16 -14.38 -26.25 -40.53
C VAL A 16 -14.45 -27.40 -41.54
N ARG A 17 -13.96 -28.58 -41.18
CA ARG A 17 -13.98 -29.78 -42.03
C ARG A 17 -14.52 -30.96 -41.25
N ILE A 18 -15.57 -31.57 -41.76
CA ILE A 18 -16.33 -32.60 -41.07
C ILE A 18 -16.39 -33.84 -41.96
N ALA A 19 -15.77 -34.94 -41.50
CA ALA A 19 -15.82 -36.22 -42.20
C ALA A 19 -16.97 -37.08 -41.65
N THR A 20 -17.87 -37.55 -42.52
CA THR A 20 -19.01 -38.38 -42.13
C THR A 20 -19.45 -39.34 -43.24
N SER A 21 -20.48 -40.16 -43.00
CA SER A 21 -21.03 -41.07 -44.01
C SER A 21 -21.60 -40.29 -45.19
N THR A 22 -21.59 -40.86 -46.40
CA THR A 22 -22.07 -40.16 -47.61
C THR A 22 -23.51 -39.64 -47.48
N VAL A 23 -24.39 -40.38 -46.79
CA VAL A 23 -25.79 -39.98 -46.56
C VAL A 23 -25.85 -38.74 -45.64
N LEU A 24 -25.12 -38.75 -44.53
CA LEU A 24 -25.09 -37.61 -43.60
C LEU A 24 -24.35 -36.42 -44.20
N ALA A 25 -23.35 -36.65 -45.05
CA ALA A 25 -22.61 -35.59 -45.73
C ALA A 25 -23.52 -34.80 -46.69
N GLN A 26 -24.44 -35.47 -47.40
CA GLN A 26 -25.41 -34.78 -48.25
C GLN A 26 -26.38 -33.90 -47.44
N GLN A 27 -26.86 -34.42 -46.30
CA GLN A 27 -27.73 -33.67 -45.40
C GLN A 27 -27.00 -32.47 -44.78
N LEU A 28 -25.76 -32.67 -44.33
CA LEU A 28 -24.93 -31.61 -43.75
C LEU A 28 -24.55 -30.55 -44.79
N GLN A 29 -24.20 -30.95 -46.02
CA GLN A 29 -23.91 -30.02 -47.11
C GLN A 29 -25.11 -29.10 -47.40
N SER A 30 -26.32 -29.66 -47.43
CA SER A 30 -27.55 -28.86 -47.59
C SER A 30 -27.73 -27.83 -46.47
N LEU A 31 -27.34 -28.13 -45.23
CA LEU A 31 -27.40 -27.18 -44.12
C LEU A 31 -26.30 -26.11 -44.23
N VAL A 32 -25.08 -26.53 -44.60
CA VAL A 32 -23.94 -25.64 -44.83
C VAL A 32 -24.19 -24.64 -45.95
N ASP A 33 -24.87 -25.05 -47.01
CA ASP A 33 -25.20 -24.16 -48.14
C ASP A 33 -26.25 -23.08 -47.76
N ASN A 34 -27.02 -23.32 -46.69
CA ASN A 34 -28.13 -22.46 -46.25
C ASN A 34 -27.87 -21.71 -44.94
N ILE A 35 -26.73 -21.93 -44.28
CA ILE A 35 -26.37 -21.18 -43.08
C ILE A 35 -25.95 -19.76 -43.48
N LEU A 36 -26.58 -18.77 -42.84
CA LEU A 36 -26.24 -17.36 -43.01
C LEU A 36 -25.33 -16.94 -41.85
N ILE A 37 -24.06 -16.70 -42.16
CA ILE A 37 -23.08 -16.18 -41.23
C ILE A 37 -22.78 -14.75 -41.63
N ASP A 38 -22.80 -13.83 -40.66
CA ASP A 38 -22.51 -12.42 -40.93
C ASP A 38 -21.07 -12.27 -41.46
N LYS A 39 -20.96 -11.73 -42.68
CA LYS A 39 -19.71 -11.56 -43.41
C LYS A 39 -18.78 -10.53 -42.77
N ASN A 40 -19.30 -9.67 -41.91
CA ASN A 40 -18.52 -8.63 -41.23
C ASN A 40 -17.94 -9.11 -39.89
N THR A 41 -18.32 -10.28 -39.40
CA THR A 41 -17.81 -10.82 -38.14
C THR A 41 -16.54 -11.65 -38.40
N VAL A 42 -15.45 -11.30 -37.72
CA VAL A 42 -14.25 -12.15 -37.63
C VAL A 42 -14.53 -13.24 -36.61
N ILE A 43 -14.45 -14.49 -37.04
CA ILE A 43 -14.89 -15.65 -36.28
C ILE A 43 -13.72 -16.64 -36.26
N SER A 44 -13.33 -17.13 -35.10
CA SER A 44 -12.33 -18.20 -34.98
C SER A 44 -12.87 -19.55 -35.50
N SER A 45 -12.01 -20.54 -35.74
CA SER A 45 -12.47 -21.86 -36.19
C SER A 45 -13.47 -22.49 -35.19
N ILE A 46 -13.25 -22.33 -33.88
CA ILE A 46 -14.15 -22.89 -32.85
C ILE A 46 -15.52 -22.21 -32.85
N GLU A 47 -15.56 -20.89 -33.03
CA GLU A 47 -16.83 -20.16 -33.15
C GLU A 47 -17.60 -20.58 -34.42
N LEU A 48 -16.88 -20.79 -35.54
CA LEU A 48 -17.50 -21.24 -36.78
C LEU A 48 -18.09 -22.65 -36.64
N HIS A 49 -17.41 -23.56 -35.94
CA HIS A 49 -17.98 -24.87 -35.56
C HIS A 49 -19.21 -24.72 -34.68
N ALA A 50 -19.17 -23.83 -33.67
CA ALA A 50 -20.28 -23.61 -32.75
C ALA A 50 -21.54 -23.07 -33.45
N GLN A 51 -21.40 -22.10 -34.37
CA GLN A 51 -22.53 -21.58 -35.14
C GLN A 51 -23.15 -22.66 -36.03
N LEU A 52 -22.32 -23.47 -36.70
CA LEU A 52 -22.80 -24.59 -37.50
C LEU A 52 -23.53 -25.62 -36.63
N LEU A 53 -22.98 -25.94 -35.45
CA LEU A 53 -23.58 -26.86 -34.50
C LEU A 53 -24.96 -26.37 -34.03
N GLU A 54 -25.06 -25.11 -33.62
CA GLU A 54 -26.32 -24.50 -33.18
C GLU A 54 -27.36 -24.48 -34.31
N TYR A 55 -26.93 -24.15 -35.54
CA TYR A 55 -27.81 -24.17 -36.72
C TYR A 55 -28.32 -25.58 -37.04
N CYS A 56 -27.45 -26.59 -36.96
CA CYS A 56 -27.78 -28.00 -37.18
C CYS A 56 -28.68 -28.54 -36.05
N ALA A 57 -28.40 -28.23 -34.78
CA ALA A 57 -29.18 -28.70 -33.63
C ALA A 57 -30.65 -28.32 -33.74
N ALA A 58 -30.95 -27.15 -34.31
CA ALA A 58 -32.32 -26.69 -34.54
C ALA A 58 -33.05 -27.36 -35.73
N ARG A 59 -32.35 -28.09 -36.61
CA ARG A 59 -32.88 -28.54 -37.92
C ARG A 59 -32.71 -30.03 -38.22
N ASN A 60 -31.60 -30.63 -37.81
CA ASN A 60 -31.29 -32.03 -38.05
C ASN A 60 -30.36 -32.55 -36.93
N GLN A 61 -30.93 -33.39 -36.06
CA GLN A 61 -30.24 -33.95 -34.90
C GLN A 61 -29.04 -34.82 -35.28
N ASP A 62 -29.14 -35.64 -36.32
CA ASP A 62 -28.05 -36.53 -36.75
C ASP A 62 -26.88 -35.73 -37.33
N ALA A 63 -27.17 -34.68 -38.12
CA ALA A 63 -26.15 -33.76 -38.60
C ALA A 63 -25.49 -33.01 -37.44
N ALA A 64 -26.26 -32.55 -36.45
CA ALA A 64 -25.73 -31.85 -35.28
C ALA A 64 -24.80 -32.75 -34.44
N LEU A 65 -25.14 -34.03 -34.28
CA LEU A 65 -24.30 -35.00 -33.57
C LEU A 65 -22.93 -35.14 -34.25
N VAL A 66 -22.91 -35.24 -35.58
CA VAL A 66 -21.66 -35.31 -36.36
C VAL A 66 -20.84 -34.03 -36.22
N VAL A 67 -21.49 -32.85 -36.23
CA VAL A 67 -20.81 -31.57 -36.04
C VAL A 67 -20.22 -31.45 -34.63
N LEU A 68 -20.94 -31.91 -33.60
CA LEU A 68 -20.45 -31.96 -32.21
C LEU A 68 -19.23 -32.86 -32.06
N GLU A 69 -19.25 -34.05 -32.68
CA GLU A 69 -18.09 -34.95 -32.69
C GLU A 69 -16.88 -34.31 -33.37
N ALA A 70 -17.09 -33.63 -34.49
CA ALA A 70 -16.03 -32.93 -35.20
C ALA A 70 -15.46 -31.77 -34.38
N LEU A 71 -16.31 -30.98 -33.70
CA LEU A 71 -15.88 -29.94 -32.76
C LEU A 71 -15.01 -30.55 -31.64
N CYS A 72 -15.48 -31.65 -31.03
CA CYS A 72 -14.75 -32.34 -29.96
C CYS A 72 -13.39 -32.86 -30.40
N GLN A 73 -13.31 -33.44 -31.59
CA GLN A 73 -12.06 -33.93 -32.17
C GLN A 73 -11.11 -32.80 -32.58
N ALA A 74 -11.63 -31.72 -33.17
CA ALA A 74 -10.83 -30.59 -33.63
C ALA A 74 -10.13 -29.84 -32.48
N HIS A 75 -10.75 -29.82 -31.29
CA HIS A 75 -10.27 -29.06 -30.14
C HIS A 75 -9.89 -29.93 -28.93
N ASN A 76 -9.78 -31.26 -29.10
CA ASN A 76 -9.46 -32.21 -28.03
C ASN A 76 -10.34 -32.09 -26.78
N ILE A 77 -11.61 -31.72 -26.94
CA ILE A 77 -12.54 -31.46 -25.82
C ILE A 77 -12.74 -32.66 -24.87
N PRO A 78 -12.75 -33.92 -25.33
CA PRO A 78 -12.88 -35.07 -24.43
C PRO A 78 -11.73 -35.22 -23.43
N ILE A 79 -10.57 -34.61 -23.71
CA ILE A 79 -9.39 -34.59 -22.84
C ILE A 79 -9.34 -33.27 -22.07
N THR A 80 -9.51 -32.14 -22.79
CA THR A 80 -9.47 -30.79 -22.24
C THR A 80 -10.87 -30.22 -22.18
N ASP A 81 -11.41 -29.98 -20.98
CA ASP A 81 -12.78 -29.48 -20.82
C ASP A 81 -13.07 -28.23 -21.68
N ILE A 82 -14.30 -28.12 -22.19
CA ILE A 82 -14.70 -27.02 -23.08
C ILE A 82 -14.44 -25.64 -22.47
N HIS A 83 -14.58 -25.47 -21.15
CA HIS A 83 -14.30 -24.20 -20.47
C HIS A 83 -12.82 -23.83 -20.57
N VAL A 84 -11.93 -24.81 -20.44
CA VAL A 84 -10.49 -24.64 -20.60
C VAL A 84 -10.14 -24.33 -22.06
N VAL A 85 -10.76 -25.04 -23.02
CA VAL A 85 -10.56 -24.79 -24.45
C VAL A 85 -10.93 -23.36 -24.84
N ILE A 86 -12.05 -22.84 -24.33
CA ILE A 86 -12.49 -21.46 -24.58
C ILE A 86 -11.46 -20.45 -24.07
N GLN A 87 -10.94 -20.66 -22.86
CA GLN A 87 -9.91 -19.80 -22.29
C GLN A 87 -8.60 -19.86 -23.10
N GLN A 88 -8.19 -21.05 -23.54
CA GLN A 88 -7.00 -21.24 -24.39
C GLN A 88 -7.12 -20.57 -25.76
N ASN A 89 -8.34 -20.44 -26.30
CA ASN A 89 -8.61 -19.73 -27.55
C ASN A 89 -8.79 -18.21 -27.36
N THR A 90 -8.63 -17.68 -26.14
CA THR A 90 -8.74 -16.24 -25.82
C THR A 90 -10.04 -15.61 -26.31
N LEU A 91 -11.14 -16.36 -26.26
CA LEU A 91 -12.44 -15.88 -26.71
C LEU A 91 -12.95 -14.74 -25.82
N ASN A 92 -13.66 -13.79 -26.43
CA ASN A 92 -14.44 -12.81 -25.67
C ASN A 92 -15.69 -13.47 -25.05
N GLU A 93 -16.40 -12.74 -24.20
CA GLU A 93 -17.51 -13.31 -23.43
C GLU A 93 -18.67 -13.79 -24.30
N ASP A 94 -19.01 -13.08 -25.38
CA ASP A 94 -20.10 -13.49 -26.28
C ASP A 94 -19.73 -14.74 -27.09
N ALA A 95 -18.50 -14.82 -27.61
CA ALA A 95 -17.98 -15.98 -28.30
C ALA A 95 -17.90 -17.20 -27.36
N ALA A 96 -17.45 -17.01 -26.12
CA ALA A 96 -17.42 -18.06 -25.09
C ALA A 96 -18.84 -18.61 -24.81
N ARG A 97 -19.82 -17.74 -24.62
CA ARG A 97 -21.23 -18.12 -24.40
C ARG A 97 -21.80 -18.88 -25.60
N LEU A 98 -21.53 -18.41 -26.82
CA LEU A 98 -21.94 -19.10 -28.06
C LEU A 98 -21.38 -20.51 -28.14
N VAL A 99 -20.08 -20.68 -27.90
CA VAL A 99 -19.41 -21.99 -27.96
C VAL A 99 -19.98 -22.94 -26.91
N LEU A 100 -20.15 -22.49 -25.66
CA LEU A 100 -20.75 -23.30 -24.60
C LEU A 100 -22.20 -23.68 -24.91
N ARG A 101 -23.01 -22.71 -25.37
CA ARG A 101 -24.42 -22.94 -25.72
C ARG A 101 -24.55 -23.98 -26.83
N ALA A 102 -23.74 -23.86 -27.88
CA ALA A 102 -23.69 -24.83 -28.96
C ALA A 102 -23.23 -26.20 -28.46
N TYR A 103 -22.16 -26.26 -27.66
CA TYR A 103 -21.61 -27.50 -27.11
C TYR A 103 -22.64 -28.26 -26.28
N TYR A 104 -23.35 -27.59 -25.38
CA TYR A 104 -24.36 -28.21 -24.52
C TYR A 104 -25.72 -28.42 -25.20
N SER A 105 -25.94 -27.93 -26.42
CA SER A 105 -27.24 -27.98 -27.11
C SER A 105 -27.84 -29.39 -27.26
N LEU A 106 -27.00 -30.42 -27.34
CA LEU A 106 -27.40 -31.82 -27.49
C LEU A 106 -27.31 -32.64 -26.18
N TRP A 107 -27.18 -32.00 -25.01
CA TRP A 107 -27.00 -32.66 -23.71
C TRP A 107 -28.06 -33.73 -23.39
N ASN A 108 -29.32 -33.49 -23.77
CA ASN A 108 -30.42 -34.42 -23.52
C ASN A 108 -30.51 -35.57 -24.54
N ILE A 109 -29.59 -35.63 -25.52
CA ILE A 109 -29.51 -36.69 -26.51
C ILE A 109 -28.52 -37.74 -26.05
N ALA A 110 -28.99 -38.95 -25.73
CA ALA A 110 -28.15 -40.04 -25.22
C ALA A 110 -26.94 -40.36 -26.13
N ALA A 111 -27.11 -40.24 -27.45
CA ALA A 111 -26.01 -40.44 -28.40
C ALA A 111 -24.88 -39.41 -28.24
N ALA A 112 -25.17 -38.18 -27.80
CA ALA A 112 -24.19 -37.12 -27.60
C ALA A 112 -23.36 -37.28 -26.32
N HIS A 113 -23.81 -38.11 -25.36
CA HIS A 113 -23.10 -38.33 -24.07
C HIS A 113 -21.66 -38.82 -24.22
N ARG A 114 -21.30 -39.44 -25.34
CA ARG A 114 -19.90 -39.80 -25.66
C ARG A 114 -18.97 -38.62 -25.93
N CYS A 115 -19.53 -37.44 -26.25
CA CYS A 115 -18.79 -36.21 -26.54
C CYS A 115 -18.61 -35.34 -25.29
N TYR A 116 -19.42 -35.58 -24.26
CA TYR A 116 -19.31 -34.93 -22.97
C TYR A 116 -18.35 -35.73 -22.08
N ARG A 117 -17.69 -35.04 -21.15
CA ARG A 117 -16.83 -35.69 -20.16
C ARG A 117 -17.67 -36.68 -19.35
N SER A 118 -17.34 -37.97 -19.43
CA SER A 118 -18.02 -39.02 -18.65
C SER A 118 -17.20 -39.34 -17.41
N ALA A 119 -17.85 -39.37 -16.24
CA ALA A 119 -17.22 -39.71 -14.96
C ALA A 119 -16.53 -41.09 -14.92
N LYS A 120 -16.78 -41.98 -15.90
CA LYS A 120 -16.23 -43.33 -15.93
C LYS A 120 -14.82 -43.45 -16.54
N HIS A 121 -14.33 -42.43 -17.25
CA HIS A 121 -13.08 -42.56 -18.03
C HIS A 121 -12.10 -41.37 -17.93
N THR A 122 -12.40 -40.35 -17.15
CA THR A 122 -11.51 -39.18 -16.97
C THR A 122 -11.29 -38.92 -15.48
N PRO A 123 -10.05 -38.75 -15.01
CA PRO A 123 -9.80 -38.36 -13.63
C PRO A 123 -10.52 -37.04 -13.29
N PRO A 124 -10.89 -36.81 -12.01
CA PRO A 124 -11.41 -35.52 -11.59
C PRO A 124 -10.42 -34.40 -11.94
N PRO A 125 -10.89 -33.15 -12.18
CA PRO A 125 -10.02 -31.99 -12.30
C PRO A 125 -9.02 -31.88 -11.14
N ALA A 126 -7.89 -31.19 -11.36
CA ALA A 126 -6.79 -31.11 -10.41
C ALA A 126 -7.22 -30.60 -9.03
N LEU A 127 -8.11 -29.59 -8.98
CA LEU A 127 -8.66 -29.07 -7.72
C LEU A 127 -9.37 -30.13 -6.89
N PHE A 128 -10.07 -31.06 -7.55
CA PHE A 128 -10.94 -32.03 -6.90
C PHE A 128 -10.30 -33.41 -6.72
N SER A 129 -9.07 -33.60 -7.21
CA SER A 129 -8.32 -34.86 -7.11
C SER A 129 -7.07 -34.77 -6.22
N THR A 130 -6.75 -33.57 -5.70
CA THR A 130 -5.55 -33.34 -4.89
C THR A 130 -5.89 -33.32 -3.40
N ASP A 131 -5.56 -34.39 -2.68
CA ASP A 131 -5.91 -34.57 -1.26
C ASP A 131 -5.29 -33.53 -0.30
N SER A 132 -4.22 -32.83 -0.70
CA SER A 132 -3.55 -31.82 0.13
C SER A 132 -4.23 -30.45 0.11
N LEU A 133 -5.27 -30.25 -0.70
CA LEU A 133 -5.97 -28.97 -0.81
C LEU A 133 -7.03 -28.83 0.29
N GLN A 134 -7.23 -27.61 0.76
CA GLN A 134 -8.33 -27.24 1.65
C GLN A 134 -9.22 -26.25 0.90
N LEU A 135 -10.31 -26.75 0.30
CA LEU A 135 -11.20 -25.94 -0.53
C LEU A 135 -12.33 -25.34 0.33
N THR A 136 -12.53 -24.04 0.20
CA THR A 136 -13.65 -23.34 0.83
C THR A 136 -14.64 -22.88 -0.25
N ALA A 137 -15.89 -23.35 -0.16
CA ALA A 137 -16.98 -22.87 -1.00
C ALA A 137 -17.53 -21.56 -0.42
N MET A 138 -17.70 -20.55 -1.25
CA MET A 138 -18.12 -19.22 -0.82
C MET A 138 -19.38 -18.77 -1.56
N PHE A 139 -20.33 -18.22 -0.83
CA PHE A 139 -21.59 -17.70 -1.37
C PHE A 139 -21.75 -16.21 -1.05
N GLY A 140 -22.06 -15.43 -2.09
CA GLY A 140 -22.23 -13.98 -1.98
C GLY A 140 -23.56 -13.54 -1.38
N GLY A 141 -23.61 -12.29 -0.93
CA GLY A 141 -24.82 -11.59 -0.49
C GLY A 141 -25.62 -10.99 -1.66
N GLN A 142 -26.49 -10.03 -1.35
CA GLN A 142 -27.23 -9.27 -2.36
C GLN A 142 -26.26 -8.35 -3.14
N PRO A 143 -26.27 -8.35 -4.49
CA PRO A 143 -25.30 -7.58 -5.28
C PRO A 143 -25.61 -6.08 -5.36
N GLY A 144 -26.68 -5.58 -4.70
CA GLY A 144 -27.10 -4.17 -4.77
C GLY A 144 -27.38 -3.68 -6.20
N SER A 145 -27.71 -4.57 -7.14
CA SER A 145 -28.01 -4.22 -8.53
C SER A 145 -28.83 -5.32 -9.17
N SER A 146 -29.50 -5.05 -10.30
CA SER A 146 -30.25 -6.07 -11.06
C SER A 146 -29.38 -7.06 -11.86
N SER A 147 -28.06 -7.06 -11.61
CA SER A 147 -27.07 -7.90 -12.30
C SER A 147 -27.31 -9.41 -12.14
N TYR A 148 -27.89 -9.85 -11.03
CA TYR A 148 -28.27 -11.25 -10.81
C TYR A 148 -29.26 -11.77 -11.86
N LEU A 149 -30.17 -10.92 -12.37
CA LEU A 149 -31.13 -11.35 -13.39
C LEU A 149 -30.45 -11.54 -14.75
N ALA A 150 -29.49 -10.67 -15.08
CA ALA A 150 -28.67 -10.84 -16.27
C ALA A 150 -27.81 -12.12 -16.19
N GLU A 151 -27.27 -12.42 -15.00
CA GLU A 151 -26.52 -13.64 -14.75
C GLU A 151 -27.40 -14.90 -14.89
N ALA A 152 -28.57 -14.91 -14.26
CA ALA A 152 -29.56 -15.97 -14.40
C ALA A 152 -29.93 -16.21 -15.87
N ARG A 153 -30.12 -15.14 -16.64
CA ARG A 153 -30.49 -15.21 -18.07
C ARG A 153 -29.41 -15.89 -18.89
N TRP A 154 -28.16 -15.43 -18.81
CA TRP A 154 -27.11 -16.03 -19.63
C TRP A 154 -26.80 -17.46 -19.17
N LEU A 155 -26.86 -17.77 -17.87
CA LEU A 155 -26.72 -19.14 -17.38
C LEU A 155 -27.80 -20.05 -17.97
N LEU A 156 -29.06 -19.62 -17.93
CA LEU A 156 -30.17 -20.38 -18.51
C LEU A 156 -30.07 -20.46 -20.03
N ASP A 157 -29.55 -19.44 -20.71
CA ASP A 157 -29.36 -19.46 -22.16
C ASP A 157 -28.28 -20.46 -22.58
N VAL A 158 -27.11 -20.40 -21.93
CA VAL A 158 -25.94 -21.23 -22.23
C VAL A 158 -26.15 -22.68 -21.80
N TYR A 159 -26.61 -22.90 -20.56
CA TYR A 159 -26.76 -24.23 -19.98
C TYR A 159 -28.22 -24.69 -19.97
N ARG A 160 -29.03 -24.21 -20.92
CA ARG A 160 -30.48 -24.52 -21.00
C ARG A 160 -30.79 -25.99 -20.79
N PRO A 161 -30.13 -26.94 -21.47
CA PRO A 161 -30.46 -28.35 -21.32
C PRO A 161 -30.13 -28.92 -19.92
N LEU A 162 -29.20 -28.30 -19.20
CA LEU A 162 -28.80 -28.68 -17.85
C LEU A 162 -29.72 -28.04 -16.79
N LEU A 163 -30.23 -26.83 -17.04
CA LEU A 163 -30.93 -26.00 -16.04
C LEU A 163 -32.45 -25.93 -16.21
N SER A 164 -33.00 -26.20 -17.39
CA SER A 164 -34.41 -25.90 -17.70
C SER A 164 -35.41 -26.52 -16.71
N ASP A 165 -35.27 -27.81 -16.41
CA ASP A 165 -36.18 -28.51 -15.49
C ASP A 165 -36.06 -27.98 -14.06
N TYR A 166 -34.82 -27.74 -13.63
CA TYR A 166 -34.51 -27.23 -12.30
C TYR A 166 -35.08 -25.81 -12.10
N VAL A 167 -34.77 -24.89 -13.02
CA VAL A 167 -35.25 -23.50 -12.99
C VAL A 167 -36.77 -23.45 -13.09
N THR A 168 -37.39 -24.29 -13.93
CA THR A 168 -38.85 -24.37 -14.04
C THR A 168 -39.48 -24.80 -12.72
N ARG A 169 -38.93 -25.83 -12.05
CA ARG A 169 -39.40 -26.28 -10.74
C ARG A 169 -39.31 -25.17 -9.68
N MET A 170 -38.17 -24.48 -9.59
CA MET A 170 -37.96 -23.40 -8.62
C MET A 170 -38.85 -22.18 -8.91
N ALA A 171 -38.97 -21.79 -10.19
CA ALA A 171 -39.81 -20.68 -10.62
C ALA A 171 -41.30 -20.95 -10.34
N LEU A 172 -41.78 -22.17 -10.61
CA LEU A 172 -43.16 -22.56 -10.29
C LEU A 172 -43.42 -22.54 -8.78
N PHE A 173 -42.48 -23.05 -7.98
CA PHE A 173 -42.58 -22.98 -6.53
C PHE A 173 -42.73 -21.54 -6.05
N LEU A 174 -41.82 -20.64 -6.43
CA LEU A 174 -41.86 -19.22 -6.03
C LEU A 174 -43.15 -18.52 -6.51
N LYS A 175 -43.57 -18.77 -7.76
CA LYS A 175 -44.81 -18.24 -8.34
C LYS A 175 -46.07 -18.72 -7.60
N CYS A 176 -46.03 -19.91 -7.01
CA CYS A 176 -47.12 -20.39 -6.15
C CYS A 176 -47.11 -19.69 -4.78
N GLN A 177 -45.93 -19.49 -4.19
CA GLN A 177 -45.82 -18.93 -2.83
C GLN A 177 -46.22 -17.45 -2.74
N VAL A 178 -46.02 -16.65 -3.80
CA VAL A 178 -46.45 -15.24 -3.80
C VAL A 178 -47.97 -15.04 -3.67
N ARG A 179 -48.78 -16.11 -3.78
CA ARG A 179 -50.23 -16.08 -3.55
C ARG A 179 -50.62 -16.13 -2.07
N ASP A 180 -49.68 -16.40 -1.17
CA ASP A 180 -49.92 -16.33 0.27
C ASP A 180 -50.33 -14.89 0.64
N ALA A 181 -51.49 -14.73 1.30
CA ALA A 181 -52.06 -13.43 1.61
C ALA A 181 -51.14 -12.56 2.48
N ARG A 182 -50.25 -13.18 3.26
CA ARG A 182 -49.25 -12.49 4.10
C ARG A 182 -48.13 -11.85 3.28
N LEU A 183 -47.85 -12.38 2.08
CA LEU A 183 -46.76 -11.96 1.20
C LEU A 183 -47.25 -11.12 0.02
N ALA A 184 -48.50 -11.31 -0.40
CA ALA A 184 -49.12 -10.59 -1.51
C ALA A 184 -48.91 -9.07 -1.55
N PRO A 185 -48.85 -8.32 -0.41
CA PRO A 185 -48.67 -6.86 -0.42
C PRO A 185 -47.39 -6.36 -1.12
N VAL A 186 -46.30 -7.14 -1.09
CA VAL A 186 -45.02 -6.73 -1.70
C VAL A 186 -44.85 -7.18 -3.14
N TYR A 187 -45.60 -8.19 -3.60
CA TYR A 187 -45.49 -8.75 -4.95
C TYR A 187 -46.46 -8.14 -5.97
N LYS A 188 -46.53 -6.80 -6.03
CA LYS A 188 -47.49 -6.07 -6.90
C LYS A 188 -47.35 -6.39 -8.40
N LYS A 189 -46.17 -6.78 -8.85
CA LYS A 189 -45.89 -7.16 -10.26
C LYS A 189 -45.71 -8.67 -10.44
N GLY A 190 -46.03 -9.45 -9.41
CA GLY A 190 -45.82 -10.90 -9.37
C GLY A 190 -44.34 -11.30 -9.34
N LEU A 191 -44.10 -12.60 -9.49
CA LEU A 191 -42.77 -13.23 -9.50
C LEU A 191 -42.74 -14.32 -10.58
N ASP A 192 -42.93 -13.94 -11.85
CA ASP A 192 -42.92 -14.87 -12.99
C ASP A 192 -41.52 -15.00 -13.59
N LEU A 193 -40.64 -15.65 -12.83
CA LEU A 193 -39.21 -15.73 -13.15
C LEU A 193 -38.95 -16.36 -14.51
N LEU A 194 -39.68 -17.44 -14.85
CA LEU A 194 -39.48 -18.11 -16.14
C LEU A 194 -39.81 -17.18 -17.30
N GLN A 195 -40.85 -16.35 -17.17
CA GLN A 195 -41.18 -15.34 -18.16
C GLN A 195 -40.07 -14.28 -18.25
N TRP A 196 -39.59 -13.76 -17.12
CA TRP A 196 -38.55 -12.71 -17.10
C TRP A 196 -37.20 -13.18 -17.64
N LEU A 197 -36.88 -14.46 -17.48
CA LEU A 197 -35.64 -15.07 -17.97
C LEU A 197 -35.71 -15.39 -19.47
N THR A 198 -36.87 -15.78 -19.99
CA THR A 198 -37.05 -16.17 -21.41
C THR A 198 -37.48 -15.01 -22.31
N ARG A 199 -38.07 -13.97 -21.73
CA ARG A 199 -38.58 -12.76 -22.42
C ARG A 199 -38.08 -11.52 -21.67
N PRO A 200 -36.88 -11.02 -22.00
CA PRO A 200 -36.26 -9.92 -21.26
C PRO A 200 -37.14 -8.68 -21.12
N GLU A 201 -37.97 -8.39 -22.13
CA GLU A 201 -38.93 -7.29 -22.19
C GLU A 201 -40.09 -7.40 -21.18
N SER A 202 -40.32 -8.60 -20.62
CA SER A 202 -41.35 -8.84 -19.61
C SER A 202 -40.89 -8.60 -18.17
N ALA A 203 -39.58 -8.39 -17.97
CA ALA A 203 -39.06 -8.13 -16.64
C ALA A 203 -39.58 -6.79 -16.09
N PRO A 204 -39.90 -6.73 -14.78
CA PRO A 204 -40.22 -5.50 -14.11
C PRO A 204 -39.09 -4.46 -14.20
N ASP A 205 -39.40 -3.22 -13.85
CA ASP A 205 -38.39 -2.16 -13.75
C ASP A 205 -37.38 -2.43 -12.62
N ALA A 206 -36.28 -1.68 -12.67
CA ALA A 206 -35.16 -1.84 -11.76
C ALA A 206 -35.53 -1.69 -10.28
N GLU A 207 -36.48 -0.81 -9.93
CA GLU A 207 -36.85 -0.59 -8.52
C GLU A 207 -37.55 -1.83 -7.94
N TYR A 208 -38.42 -2.46 -8.73
CA TYR A 208 -39.06 -3.72 -8.31
C TYR A 208 -38.07 -4.87 -8.22
N LEU A 209 -37.12 -4.95 -9.16
CA LEU A 209 -36.09 -5.98 -9.15
C LEU A 209 -35.18 -5.85 -7.92
N VAL A 210 -34.70 -4.65 -7.61
CA VAL A 210 -33.81 -4.39 -6.46
C VAL A 210 -34.49 -4.69 -5.11
N SER A 211 -35.83 -4.60 -5.03
CA SER A 211 -36.55 -4.89 -3.79
C SER A 211 -36.20 -6.26 -3.19
N ALA A 212 -35.90 -6.30 -1.89
CA ALA A 212 -35.52 -7.50 -1.17
C ALA A 212 -36.43 -8.73 -1.38
N PRO A 213 -37.78 -8.60 -1.45
CA PRO A 213 -38.67 -9.74 -1.71
C PRO A 213 -38.40 -10.44 -3.05
N VAL A 214 -37.81 -9.73 -4.02
CA VAL A 214 -37.48 -10.25 -5.36
C VAL A 214 -36.00 -10.61 -5.46
N SER A 215 -35.11 -9.71 -5.02
CA SER A 215 -33.67 -9.89 -5.18
C SER A 215 -33.12 -11.05 -4.35
N MET A 216 -33.57 -11.22 -3.10
CA MET A 216 -33.08 -12.29 -2.22
C MET A 216 -33.26 -13.71 -2.78
N PRO A 217 -34.50 -14.18 -3.07
CA PRO A 217 -34.68 -15.51 -3.62
C PRO A 217 -34.05 -15.65 -5.01
N LEU A 218 -33.96 -14.57 -5.80
CA LEU A 218 -33.40 -14.68 -7.15
C LEU A 218 -31.88 -14.78 -7.16
N THR A 219 -31.19 -14.06 -6.28
CA THR A 219 -29.75 -14.27 -6.05
C THR A 219 -29.48 -15.68 -5.55
N GLY A 220 -30.27 -16.17 -4.58
CA GLY A 220 -30.16 -17.56 -4.13
C GLY A 220 -30.35 -18.57 -5.26
N LEU A 221 -31.32 -18.33 -6.16
CA LEU A 221 -31.55 -19.18 -7.33
C LEU A 221 -30.33 -19.21 -8.26
N VAL A 222 -29.69 -18.07 -8.52
CA VAL A 222 -28.50 -18.01 -9.39
C VAL A 222 -27.35 -18.80 -8.79
N GLN A 223 -27.11 -18.70 -7.49
CA GLN A 223 -26.07 -19.47 -6.80
C GLN A 223 -26.33 -20.98 -6.90
N LEU A 224 -27.59 -21.39 -6.72
CA LEU A 224 -27.99 -22.78 -6.91
C LEU A 224 -27.90 -23.23 -8.39
N MET A 225 -28.14 -22.34 -9.35
CA MET A 225 -27.91 -22.64 -10.77
C MET A 225 -26.42 -22.88 -11.05
N GLN A 226 -25.51 -22.11 -10.44
CA GLN A 226 -24.06 -22.34 -10.57
C GLN A 226 -23.65 -23.70 -10.01
N ILE A 227 -24.16 -24.07 -8.83
CA ILE A 227 -23.98 -25.41 -8.24
C ILE A 227 -24.50 -26.50 -9.19
N THR A 228 -25.70 -26.30 -9.74
CA THR A 228 -26.33 -27.26 -10.66
C THR A 228 -25.56 -27.40 -11.97
N VAL A 229 -25.01 -26.30 -12.51
CA VAL A 229 -24.13 -26.36 -13.68
C VAL A 229 -22.89 -27.18 -13.33
N LEU A 230 -22.19 -26.84 -12.23
CA LEU A 230 -20.93 -27.48 -11.87
C LEU A 230 -21.08 -28.99 -11.63
N GLN A 231 -22.09 -29.42 -10.86
CA GLN A 231 -22.29 -30.86 -10.61
C GLN A 231 -22.56 -31.63 -11.91
N LYS A 232 -23.38 -31.06 -12.81
CA LYS A 232 -23.74 -31.71 -14.08
C LYS A 232 -22.58 -31.75 -15.06
N THR A 233 -21.79 -30.68 -15.14
CA THR A 233 -20.62 -30.62 -16.03
C THR A 233 -19.49 -31.53 -15.55
N LEU A 234 -19.32 -31.71 -14.23
CA LEU A 234 -18.40 -32.68 -13.65
C LEU A 234 -18.93 -34.13 -13.72
N GLY A 235 -20.25 -34.30 -13.87
CA GLY A 235 -20.89 -35.61 -13.91
C GLY A 235 -20.90 -36.32 -12.55
N VAL A 236 -21.01 -35.57 -11.46
CA VAL A 236 -20.98 -36.06 -10.07
C VAL A 236 -22.32 -35.78 -9.38
N SER A 237 -22.65 -36.51 -8.30
CA SER A 237 -23.85 -36.19 -7.53
C SER A 237 -23.66 -34.88 -6.74
N PRO A 238 -24.74 -34.19 -6.34
CA PRO A 238 -24.65 -33.02 -5.47
C PRO A 238 -23.90 -33.27 -4.15
N GLY A 239 -24.02 -34.48 -3.57
CA GLY A 239 -23.29 -34.85 -2.37
C GLY A 239 -21.80 -35.06 -2.62
N ASP A 240 -21.43 -35.70 -3.73
CA ASP A 240 -20.03 -35.88 -4.12
C ASP A 240 -19.36 -34.52 -4.39
N LEU A 241 -20.09 -33.59 -5.02
CA LEU A 241 -19.60 -32.22 -5.23
C LEU A 241 -19.30 -31.54 -3.89
N ALA A 242 -20.21 -31.63 -2.92
CA ALA A 242 -20.01 -31.04 -1.60
C ALA A 242 -18.80 -31.66 -0.88
N GLN A 243 -18.55 -32.97 -1.02
CA GLN A 243 -17.42 -33.66 -0.40
C GLN A 243 -16.04 -33.22 -0.89
N TYR A 244 -15.95 -32.53 -2.04
CA TYR A 244 -14.69 -31.92 -2.47
C TYR A 244 -14.26 -30.71 -1.62
N PHE A 245 -15.16 -30.17 -0.80
CA PHE A 245 -14.91 -28.99 0.03
C PHE A 245 -14.66 -29.36 1.49
N ASN A 246 -13.90 -28.52 2.17
CA ASN A 246 -13.53 -28.67 3.57
C ASN A 246 -14.35 -27.75 4.48
N ALA A 247 -14.72 -26.57 3.98
CA ALA A 247 -15.58 -25.61 4.65
C ALA A 247 -16.44 -24.81 3.67
N VAL A 248 -17.45 -24.14 4.22
CA VAL A 248 -18.35 -23.27 3.45
C VAL A 248 -18.54 -21.95 4.19
N ALA A 249 -18.52 -20.84 3.46
CA ALA A 249 -18.76 -19.51 4.01
C ALA A 249 -19.85 -18.78 3.20
N GLY A 250 -20.63 -17.95 3.88
CA GLY A 250 -21.68 -17.15 3.25
C GLY A 250 -21.64 -15.70 3.71
N HIS A 251 -21.64 -14.76 2.77
CA HIS A 251 -21.75 -13.34 3.06
C HIS A 251 -23.22 -12.94 3.16
N SER A 252 -23.64 -12.36 4.29
CA SER A 252 -25.04 -11.94 4.51
C SER A 252 -26.00 -13.08 4.17
N GLN A 253 -26.94 -12.89 3.24
CA GLN A 253 -27.88 -13.94 2.79
C GLN A 253 -27.21 -15.22 2.24
N GLY A 254 -25.95 -15.13 1.80
CA GLY A 254 -25.18 -16.27 1.30
C GLY A 254 -25.06 -17.37 2.35
N ILE A 255 -25.17 -17.07 3.65
CA ILE A 255 -25.15 -18.06 4.74
C ILE A 255 -26.26 -19.11 4.60
N ALA A 256 -27.40 -18.73 4.03
CA ALA A 256 -28.51 -19.64 3.78
C ALA A 256 -28.16 -20.68 2.70
N ILE A 257 -27.50 -20.24 1.61
CA ILE A 257 -27.07 -21.13 0.52
C ILE A 257 -25.86 -21.96 0.97
N ALA A 258 -24.93 -21.38 1.74
CA ALA A 258 -23.82 -22.10 2.35
C ALA A 258 -24.31 -23.26 3.22
N THR A 259 -25.33 -23.01 4.04
CA THR A 259 -25.96 -24.04 4.87
C THR A 259 -26.55 -25.16 4.02
N VAL A 260 -27.33 -24.83 2.98
CA VAL A 260 -27.90 -25.86 2.09
C VAL A 260 -26.81 -26.64 1.34
N PHE A 261 -25.78 -25.97 0.86
CA PHE A 261 -24.66 -26.63 0.17
C PHE A 261 -24.00 -27.69 1.07
N SER A 262 -23.82 -27.39 2.36
CA SER A 262 -23.28 -28.33 3.35
C SER A 262 -24.16 -29.56 3.58
N MET A 263 -25.46 -29.49 3.24
CA MET A 263 -26.45 -30.55 3.44
C MET A 263 -26.69 -31.42 2.18
N LEU A 264 -26.12 -31.05 1.04
CA LEU A 264 -26.38 -31.74 -0.23
C LEU A 264 -25.93 -33.20 -0.17
N SER A 265 -26.75 -34.08 -0.78
CA SER A 265 -26.51 -35.52 -0.79
C SER A 265 -26.75 -36.14 -2.16
N ASP A 266 -27.89 -35.86 -2.76
CA ASP A 266 -28.30 -36.33 -4.08
C ASP A 266 -29.17 -35.29 -4.80
N GLU A 267 -29.63 -35.62 -6.01
CA GLU A 267 -30.49 -34.77 -6.84
C GLU A 267 -31.85 -34.46 -6.18
N GLN A 268 -32.39 -35.39 -5.38
CA GLN A 268 -33.65 -35.16 -4.67
C GLN A 268 -33.43 -34.09 -3.59
N SER A 269 -32.37 -34.24 -2.79
CA SER A 269 -32.00 -33.29 -1.75
C SER A 269 -31.72 -31.90 -2.31
N LEU A 270 -31.07 -31.79 -3.48
CA LEU A 270 -30.85 -30.52 -4.15
C LEU A 270 -32.19 -29.83 -4.45
N GLY A 271 -33.16 -30.55 -5.00
CA GLY A 271 -34.48 -29.98 -5.28
C GLY A 271 -35.26 -29.58 -4.02
N GLU A 272 -35.26 -30.42 -2.99
CA GLU A 272 -36.00 -30.17 -1.75
C GLU A 272 -35.40 -29.02 -0.93
N LEU A 273 -34.10 -29.06 -0.65
CA LEU A 273 -33.40 -28.02 0.11
C LEU A 273 -33.45 -26.68 -0.63
N SER A 274 -33.39 -26.68 -1.97
CA SER A 274 -33.54 -25.46 -2.76
C SER A 274 -34.91 -24.81 -2.57
N THR A 275 -36.00 -25.58 -2.54
CA THR A 275 -37.33 -25.00 -2.25
C THR A 275 -37.41 -24.44 -0.83
N LYS A 276 -36.82 -25.11 0.16
CA LYS A 276 -36.81 -24.63 1.55
C LYS A 276 -36.05 -23.31 1.67
N VAL A 277 -34.82 -23.24 1.17
CA VAL A 277 -33.98 -22.03 1.30
C VAL A 277 -34.50 -20.86 0.49
N LEU A 278 -35.01 -21.10 -0.73
CA LEU A 278 -35.65 -20.05 -1.52
C LEU A 278 -36.93 -19.54 -0.85
N GLY A 279 -37.68 -20.43 -0.17
CA GLY A 279 -38.82 -20.06 0.67
C GLY A 279 -38.42 -19.19 1.86
N ILE A 280 -37.38 -19.58 2.61
CA ILE A 280 -36.83 -18.79 3.73
C ILE A 280 -36.36 -17.41 3.24
N LEU A 281 -35.55 -17.35 2.17
CA LEU A 281 -35.08 -16.09 1.59
C LEU A 281 -36.22 -15.21 1.10
N MET A 282 -37.30 -15.81 0.56
CA MET A 282 -38.51 -15.07 0.19
C MET A 282 -39.20 -14.46 1.42
N LEU A 283 -39.26 -15.15 2.55
CA LEU A 283 -39.82 -14.62 3.80
C LEU A 283 -38.94 -13.52 4.40
N ILE A 284 -37.62 -13.72 4.43
CA ILE A 284 -36.64 -12.71 4.89
C ILE A 284 -36.67 -11.47 3.99
N GLY A 285 -36.93 -11.62 2.70
CA GLY A 285 -37.11 -10.47 1.81
C GLY A 285 -38.45 -9.76 2.03
N ALA A 286 -39.54 -10.52 2.19
CA ALA A 286 -40.90 -10.00 2.21
C ALA A 286 -41.32 -9.38 3.55
N LEU A 287 -41.14 -10.07 4.68
CA LEU A 287 -41.69 -9.62 5.96
C LEU A 287 -40.98 -8.38 6.51
N PRO A 288 -39.63 -8.31 6.56
CA PRO A 288 -38.91 -7.07 6.84
C PRO A 288 -39.32 -5.91 5.93
N GLN A 289 -39.51 -6.16 4.64
CA GLN A 289 -39.95 -5.12 3.70
C GLN A 289 -41.36 -4.58 4.00
N ILE A 290 -42.26 -5.43 4.50
CA ILE A 290 -43.61 -5.01 4.93
C ILE A 290 -43.53 -4.15 6.19
N GLN A 291 -42.69 -4.52 7.16
CA GLN A 291 -42.52 -3.76 8.41
C GLN A 291 -41.77 -2.45 8.20
N HIS A 292 -40.77 -2.45 7.33
CA HIS A 292 -39.92 -1.33 6.97
C HIS A 292 -40.09 -1.02 5.48
N PRO A 293 -41.23 -0.46 5.06
CA PRO A 293 -41.46 -0.15 3.65
C PRO A 293 -40.44 0.89 3.20
N SER A 294 -39.86 0.68 2.01
CA SER A 294 -39.04 1.68 1.34
C SER A 294 -39.88 2.93 1.10
N TYR A 295 -39.84 3.89 2.02
CA TYR A 295 -40.39 5.20 1.76
C TYR A 295 -39.51 5.83 0.68
N SER A 296 -40.10 6.21 -0.46
CA SER A 296 -39.55 7.29 -1.26
C SER A 296 -39.57 8.53 -0.37
N PHE A 297 -38.52 8.75 0.43
CA PHE A 297 -38.26 10.04 1.01
C PHE A 297 -38.10 10.98 -0.18
N VAL A 298 -39.10 11.85 -0.38
CA VAL A 298 -38.98 12.96 -1.32
C VAL A 298 -37.73 13.72 -0.90
N ASN A 299 -36.87 14.04 -1.87
CA ASN A 299 -35.58 14.74 -1.80
C ASN A 299 -35.57 16.10 -1.03
N ASN A 300 -36.50 16.35 -0.13
CA ASN A 300 -36.72 17.60 0.62
C ASN A 300 -36.05 17.66 2.01
N THR A 301 -35.31 16.63 2.42
CA THR A 301 -34.59 16.63 3.72
C THR A 301 -33.07 16.58 3.59
N ALA A 302 -32.55 16.00 2.51
CA ALA A 302 -31.11 16.01 2.24
C ALA A 302 -30.66 17.42 1.88
N ASN A 303 -29.60 17.89 2.53
CA ASN A 303 -29.00 19.17 2.23
C ASN A 303 -28.42 19.15 0.81
N PRO A 304 -28.87 20.03 -0.11
CA PRO A 304 -28.44 20.02 -1.51
C PRO A 304 -26.93 20.10 -1.71
N GLN A 305 -26.20 20.66 -0.74
CA GLN A 305 -24.75 20.78 -0.76
C GLN A 305 -24.03 19.43 -0.72
N PHE A 306 -24.64 18.40 -0.14
CA PHE A 306 -24.02 17.08 0.02
C PHE A 306 -24.57 16.04 -0.97
N ILE A 307 -25.47 16.41 -1.88
CA ILE A 307 -25.98 15.51 -2.92
C ILE A 307 -24.99 15.50 -4.09
N GLN A 308 -24.46 14.32 -4.43
CA GLN A 308 -23.63 14.14 -5.61
C GLN A 308 -24.47 13.70 -6.82
N PRO A 309 -24.14 14.11 -8.06
CA PRO A 309 -24.90 13.72 -9.26
C PRO A 309 -25.01 12.21 -9.48
N THR A 310 -24.07 11.44 -8.91
CA THR A 310 -23.96 9.98 -9.00
C THR A 310 -24.65 9.24 -7.85
N ASP A 311 -25.28 9.95 -6.92
CA ASP A 311 -25.92 9.31 -5.78
C ASP A 311 -27.10 8.44 -6.23
N SER A 312 -27.12 7.20 -5.75
CA SER A 312 -28.30 6.36 -5.78
C SER A 312 -29.40 6.97 -4.89
N ALA A 313 -30.64 6.51 -5.09
CA ALA A 313 -31.74 6.91 -4.23
C ALA A 313 -31.42 6.54 -2.76
N PRO A 314 -31.84 7.34 -1.76
CA PRO A 314 -31.62 7.01 -0.36
C PRO A 314 -32.13 5.62 0.02
N ARG A 315 -31.28 4.85 0.70
CA ARG A 315 -31.55 3.49 1.20
C ARG A 315 -31.16 3.38 2.67
N PRO A 316 -31.70 2.40 3.42
CA PRO A 316 -31.39 2.20 4.84
C PRO A 316 -29.96 1.74 5.13
N MET A 317 -29.18 1.37 4.11
CA MET A 317 -27.80 0.88 4.28
C MET A 317 -26.83 1.77 3.50
N VAL A 318 -25.74 2.19 4.15
CA VAL A 318 -24.70 3.08 3.61
C VAL A 318 -23.39 2.32 3.54
N TYR A 319 -22.83 2.19 2.34
CA TYR A 319 -21.46 1.73 2.14
C TYR A 319 -20.48 2.85 2.50
N VAL A 320 -19.50 2.54 3.33
CA VAL A 320 -18.48 3.47 3.81
C VAL A 320 -17.10 2.89 3.50
N ARG A 321 -16.27 3.65 2.78
CA ARG A 321 -14.89 3.27 2.44
C ARG A 321 -13.91 4.40 2.71
N GLY A 322 -12.68 4.05 3.09
CA GLY A 322 -11.57 5.00 3.21
C GLY A 322 -11.40 5.62 4.60
N ILE A 323 -12.00 4.98 5.62
CA ILE A 323 -11.85 5.32 7.03
C ILE A 323 -11.41 4.06 7.80
N ALA A 324 -10.60 4.21 8.84
CA ALA A 324 -10.23 3.10 9.72
C ALA A 324 -11.40 2.72 10.64
N ARG A 325 -11.48 1.44 11.05
CA ARG A 325 -12.58 0.93 11.87
C ARG A 325 -12.79 1.74 13.16
N MET A 326 -11.73 1.98 13.92
CA MET A 326 -11.81 2.74 15.18
C MET A 326 -12.36 4.16 14.98
N ALA A 327 -11.89 4.87 13.94
CA ALA A 327 -12.37 6.21 13.63
C ALA A 327 -13.84 6.23 13.17
N LEU A 328 -14.29 5.16 12.49
CA LEU A 328 -15.70 5.00 12.16
C LEU A 328 -16.54 4.73 13.41
N ASP A 329 -16.10 3.84 14.30
CA ASP A 329 -16.80 3.54 15.56
C ASP A 329 -16.99 4.81 16.41
N GLU A 330 -15.95 5.64 16.56
CA GLU A 330 -16.03 6.93 17.27
C GLU A 330 -17.05 7.88 16.61
N LEU A 331 -17.01 8.01 15.28
CA LEU A 331 -17.96 8.85 14.54
C LEU A 331 -19.40 8.37 14.70
N LEU A 332 -19.63 7.06 14.65
CA LEU A 332 -20.97 6.49 14.83
C LEU A 332 -21.46 6.61 16.28
N TYR A 333 -20.55 6.53 17.25
CA TYR A 333 -20.87 6.82 18.66
C TYR A 333 -21.34 8.26 18.82
N GLU A 334 -20.58 9.26 18.33
CA GLU A 334 -20.98 10.67 18.33
C GLU A 334 -22.32 10.87 17.61
N PHE A 335 -22.48 10.23 16.44
CA PHE A 335 -23.72 10.33 15.66
C PHE A 335 -24.94 9.82 16.42
N ASN A 336 -24.81 8.69 17.13
CA ASN A 336 -25.91 8.07 17.87
C ASN A 336 -26.24 8.84 19.15
N ASP A 337 -25.25 9.39 19.86
CA ASP A 337 -25.45 10.25 21.04
C ASP A 337 -26.29 11.51 20.70
N ASP A 338 -26.15 12.01 19.46
CA ASP A 338 -26.93 13.11 18.90
C ASP A 338 -28.36 12.73 18.44
N GLN A 339 -28.79 11.46 18.54
CA GLN A 339 -30.15 11.02 18.23
C GLN A 339 -30.98 10.85 19.51
N LEU A 340 -32.27 11.25 19.47
CA LEU A 340 -33.15 11.17 20.64
C LEU A 340 -33.81 9.80 20.85
N PRO A 341 -34.17 9.03 19.81
CA PRO A 341 -34.72 7.68 20.01
C PRO A 341 -33.79 6.57 19.47
N GLU A 342 -33.75 5.43 20.18
CA GLU A 342 -32.89 4.27 19.84
C GLU A 342 -33.21 3.67 18.46
N ASP A 343 -34.44 3.82 17.97
CA ASP A 343 -34.86 3.35 16.65
C ASP A 343 -34.32 4.23 15.50
N GLU A 344 -33.72 5.40 15.79
CA GLU A 344 -32.98 6.21 14.84
C GLU A 344 -31.46 5.98 14.88
N HIS A 345 -30.97 5.09 15.75
CA HIS A 345 -29.56 4.73 15.78
C HIS A 345 -29.11 4.02 14.50
N VAL A 346 -27.82 4.17 14.20
CA VAL A 346 -27.14 3.47 13.12
C VAL A 346 -26.15 2.45 13.70
N HIS A 347 -25.97 1.34 12.99
CA HIS A 347 -25.14 0.22 13.43
C HIS A 347 -24.23 -0.24 12.29
N ILE A 348 -23.00 -0.63 12.62
CA ILE A 348 -22.14 -1.33 11.64
C ILE A 348 -22.77 -2.70 11.39
N ALA A 349 -23.39 -2.84 10.23
CA ALA A 349 -24.05 -4.05 9.75
C ALA A 349 -23.03 -5.04 9.17
N VAL A 350 -22.04 -4.54 8.43
CA VAL A 350 -21.08 -5.39 7.73
C VAL A 350 -19.68 -4.79 7.79
N VAL A 351 -18.69 -5.59 8.20
CA VAL A 351 -17.27 -5.37 7.99
C VAL A 351 -16.85 -6.18 6.77
N ASN A 352 -16.68 -5.51 5.64
CA ASN A 352 -16.31 -6.15 4.38
C ASN A 352 -14.79 -6.35 4.28
N SER A 353 -14.01 -5.36 4.70
CA SER A 353 -12.54 -5.40 4.80
C SER A 353 -12.06 -4.35 5.80
N TYR A 354 -10.74 -4.24 6.03
CA TYR A 354 -10.13 -3.30 6.98
C TYR A 354 -10.52 -1.81 6.78
N ASP A 355 -10.91 -1.39 5.57
CA ASP A 355 -11.34 -0.01 5.24
C ASP A 355 -12.68 0.05 4.49
N GLN A 356 -13.49 -1.01 4.52
CA GLN A 356 -14.79 -1.07 3.85
C GLN A 356 -15.85 -1.64 4.79
N PHE A 357 -16.90 -0.86 5.01
CA PHE A 357 -17.97 -1.17 5.94
C PHE A 357 -19.34 -0.89 5.31
N VAL A 358 -20.38 -1.46 5.89
CA VAL A 358 -21.77 -1.07 5.63
C VAL A 358 -22.41 -0.74 6.96
N VAL A 359 -23.04 0.43 7.02
CA VAL A 359 -23.77 0.92 8.19
C VAL A 359 -25.26 0.87 7.88
N ALA A 360 -26.06 0.29 8.76
CA ALA A 360 -27.51 0.18 8.62
C ALA A 360 -28.24 1.06 9.64
N GLY A 361 -29.41 1.55 9.26
CA GLY A 361 -30.34 2.26 10.13
C GLY A 361 -31.63 2.58 9.38
N THR A 362 -32.45 3.49 9.90
CA THR A 362 -33.58 4.00 9.12
C THR A 362 -33.09 4.78 7.89
N VAL A 363 -33.92 4.90 6.85
CA VAL A 363 -33.57 5.72 5.66
C VAL A 363 -33.26 7.17 6.07
N LYS A 364 -33.99 7.71 7.04
CA LYS A 364 -33.77 9.05 7.59
C LYS A 364 -32.38 9.17 8.23
N SER A 365 -32.00 8.22 9.09
CA SER A 365 -30.70 8.20 9.74
C SER A 365 -29.56 8.00 8.74
N ALA A 366 -29.75 7.14 7.73
CA ALA A 366 -28.79 6.91 6.66
C ALA A 366 -28.49 8.19 5.86
N VAL A 367 -29.51 9.00 5.54
CA VAL A 367 -29.33 10.30 4.86
C VAL A 367 -28.48 11.23 5.70
N ARG A 368 -28.81 11.40 6.99
CA ARG A 368 -28.05 12.25 7.91
C ARG A 368 -26.60 11.74 8.07
N LEU A 369 -26.41 10.43 8.14
CA LEU A 369 -25.08 9.81 8.26
C LEU A 369 -24.21 10.11 7.04
N VAL A 370 -24.75 10.01 5.82
CA VAL A 370 -24.01 10.34 4.59
C VAL A 370 -23.55 11.79 4.61
N GLU A 371 -24.39 12.73 5.05
CA GLU A 371 -24.01 14.14 5.21
C GLU A 371 -22.87 14.32 6.22
N VAL A 372 -22.96 13.68 7.39
CA VAL A 372 -21.91 13.73 8.42
C VAL A 372 -20.60 13.17 7.89
N LEU A 373 -20.61 11.98 7.29
CA LEU A 373 -19.42 11.35 6.71
C LEU A 373 -18.77 12.24 5.64
N ARG A 374 -19.57 12.80 4.73
CA ARG A 374 -19.06 13.70 3.67
C ARG A 374 -18.53 15.01 4.23
N SER A 375 -19.12 15.55 5.29
CA SER A 375 -18.64 16.77 5.95
C SER A 375 -17.29 16.57 6.67
N ARG A 376 -17.02 15.34 7.13
CA ARG A 376 -15.75 14.94 7.76
C ARG A 376 -14.70 14.49 6.75
N SER A 377 -15.08 14.23 5.50
CA SER A 377 -14.18 13.87 4.41
C SER A 377 -13.41 15.08 3.86
N ALA A 378 -12.16 14.86 3.45
CA ALA A 378 -11.49 15.75 2.49
C ALA A 378 -12.07 15.57 1.08
N GLN A 379 -11.91 16.58 0.23
CA GLN A 379 -12.16 16.40 -1.20
C GLN A 379 -11.04 15.55 -1.83
N PRO A 380 -11.31 14.67 -2.80
CA PRO A 380 -10.27 13.83 -3.41
C PRO A 380 -9.09 14.60 -4.02
N GLU A 381 -9.33 15.83 -4.49
CA GLU A 381 -8.30 16.72 -5.06
C GLU A 381 -7.67 17.68 -4.05
N GLU A 382 -8.08 17.62 -2.77
CA GLU A 382 -7.51 18.43 -1.71
C GLU A 382 -6.10 17.94 -1.36
N ASP A 383 -5.09 18.75 -1.67
CA ASP A 383 -3.70 18.45 -1.33
C ASP A 383 -3.47 18.56 0.18
N GLN A 384 -3.45 17.41 0.85
CA GLN A 384 -3.11 17.28 2.26
C GLN A 384 -1.65 16.88 2.51
N SER A 385 -0.79 16.85 1.48
CA SER A 385 0.61 16.42 1.60
C SER A 385 1.44 17.24 2.60
N LYS A 386 1.04 18.49 2.85
CA LYS A 386 1.66 19.42 3.82
C LYS A 386 0.94 19.50 5.17
N VAL A 387 -0.07 18.65 5.38
CA VAL A 387 -0.77 18.50 6.65
C VAL A 387 -0.22 17.25 7.34
N PRO A 388 0.20 17.32 8.62
CA PRO A 388 0.61 16.14 9.38
C PRO A 388 -0.44 15.04 9.32
N PHE A 389 -0.03 13.79 9.09
CA PHE A 389 -0.92 12.65 8.84
C PHE A 389 -2.09 12.54 9.84
N SER A 390 -1.81 12.63 11.15
CA SER A 390 -2.80 12.57 12.24
C SER A 390 -3.91 13.64 12.18
N LYS A 391 -3.67 14.75 11.45
CA LYS A 391 -4.60 15.88 11.31
C LYS A 391 -5.27 15.91 9.94
N ARG A 392 -4.91 15.00 9.05
CA ARG A 392 -5.54 14.88 7.74
C ARG A 392 -6.97 14.40 7.93
N LYS A 393 -7.87 14.92 7.10
CA LYS A 393 -9.19 14.34 6.96
C LYS A 393 -9.07 13.10 6.08
N PRO A 394 -9.71 11.98 6.46
CA PRO A 394 -9.80 10.82 5.58
C PRO A 394 -10.56 11.20 4.29
N ILE A 395 -10.28 10.48 3.21
CA ILE A 395 -11.09 10.56 1.98
C ILE A 395 -12.14 9.46 2.09
N ILE A 396 -13.35 9.84 2.52
CA ILE A 396 -14.45 8.91 2.78
C ILE A 396 -15.33 8.84 1.54
N THR A 397 -15.47 7.66 0.98
CA THR A 397 -16.55 7.37 0.02
C THR A 397 -17.75 6.85 0.80
N ALA A 398 -18.85 7.59 0.77
CA ALA A 398 -20.12 7.19 1.37
C ALA A 398 -21.20 7.16 0.29
N SER A 399 -21.86 6.02 0.10
CA SER A 399 -22.91 5.83 -0.90
C SER A 399 -23.97 4.86 -0.40
N TYR A 400 -25.23 5.05 -0.79
CA TYR A 400 -26.29 4.10 -0.43
C TYR A 400 -26.09 2.77 -1.16
N VAL A 401 -26.25 1.67 -0.42
CA VAL A 401 -26.33 0.33 -1.01
C VAL A 401 -27.75 0.13 -1.48
N ASP A 402 -27.93 -0.32 -2.71
CA ASP A 402 -29.23 -0.64 -3.33
C ASP A 402 -29.86 -1.89 -2.70
N ILE A 403 -30.20 -1.76 -1.42
CA ILE A 403 -30.87 -2.74 -0.57
C ILE A 403 -31.99 -2.01 0.15
N THR A 404 -33.19 -2.57 0.12
CA THR A 404 -34.42 -1.89 0.54
C THR A 404 -34.80 -2.10 2.02
N VAL A 405 -33.99 -2.86 2.76
CA VAL A 405 -34.25 -3.29 4.14
C VAL A 405 -32.98 -3.10 4.98
N PRO A 406 -33.06 -2.62 6.24
CA PRO A 406 -31.90 -2.45 7.12
C PRO A 406 -31.42 -3.78 7.71
N TYR A 407 -30.78 -4.64 6.91
CA TYR A 407 -30.26 -5.93 7.39
C TYR A 407 -29.12 -5.77 8.41
N HIS A 408 -28.89 -6.83 9.18
CA HIS A 408 -27.83 -6.93 10.18
C HIS A 408 -27.90 -5.82 11.25
N CYS A 409 -29.12 -5.50 11.70
CA CYS A 409 -29.32 -4.56 12.80
C CYS A 409 -30.55 -4.88 13.65
N SER A 410 -30.58 -4.29 14.84
CA SER A 410 -31.62 -4.48 15.85
C SER A 410 -33.03 -4.13 15.36
N LEU A 411 -33.17 -3.26 14.36
CA LEU A 411 -34.47 -2.87 13.79
C LEU A 411 -35.27 -4.05 13.23
N LEU A 412 -34.61 -5.16 12.90
CA LEU A 412 -35.26 -6.36 12.35
C LEU A 412 -35.48 -7.48 13.37
N ALA A 413 -35.19 -7.26 14.67
CA ALA A 413 -35.34 -8.30 15.69
C ALA A 413 -36.76 -8.90 15.73
N ASN A 414 -37.80 -8.07 15.57
CA ASN A 414 -39.19 -8.53 15.53
C ASN A 414 -39.53 -9.34 14.26
N ALA A 415 -38.81 -9.13 13.16
CA ALA A 415 -39.05 -9.87 11.92
C ALA A 415 -38.61 -11.34 12.04
N VAL A 416 -37.58 -11.63 12.85
CA VAL A 416 -37.04 -12.98 13.04
C VAL A 416 -38.14 -13.96 13.47
N PHE A 417 -38.93 -13.59 14.48
CA PHE A 417 -40.01 -14.43 15.00
C PHE A 417 -41.06 -14.74 13.92
N MET A 418 -41.53 -13.73 13.19
CA MET A 418 -42.55 -13.93 12.16
C MET A 418 -42.03 -14.75 10.98
N VAL A 419 -40.79 -14.53 10.54
CA VAL A 419 -40.18 -15.32 9.47
C VAL A 419 -40.07 -16.77 9.90
N TYR A 420 -39.59 -17.01 11.12
CA TYR A 420 -39.39 -18.35 11.67
C TYR A 420 -40.70 -19.12 11.83
N ASP A 421 -41.74 -18.50 12.40
CA ASP A 421 -43.05 -19.13 12.58
C ASP A 421 -43.65 -19.57 11.23
N ILE A 422 -43.59 -18.71 10.21
CA ILE A 422 -44.09 -19.04 8.87
C ILE A 422 -43.24 -20.11 8.20
N ALA A 423 -41.91 -20.09 8.38
CA ALA A 423 -41.03 -21.13 7.86
C ALA A 423 -41.37 -22.50 8.47
N GLN A 424 -41.65 -22.56 9.78
CA GLN A 424 -42.12 -23.78 10.44
C GLN A 424 -43.47 -24.26 9.90
N GLU A 425 -44.46 -23.37 9.78
CA GLU A 425 -45.77 -23.70 9.21
C GLU A 425 -45.65 -24.29 7.80
N LYS A 426 -44.74 -23.73 6.98
CA LYS A 426 -44.48 -24.17 5.60
C LYS A 426 -43.56 -25.39 5.51
N GLN A 427 -43.07 -25.90 6.64
CA GLN A 427 -42.09 -27.01 6.72
C GLN A 427 -40.78 -26.69 5.97
N TRP A 428 -40.41 -25.41 5.93
CA TRP A 428 -39.11 -24.93 5.45
C TRP A 428 -38.11 -24.88 6.58
N VAL A 429 -37.98 -26.01 7.27
CA VAL A 429 -37.02 -26.20 8.37
C VAL A 429 -35.82 -27.00 7.89
N LEU A 430 -34.66 -26.59 8.37
CA LEU A 430 -33.36 -27.20 8.18
C LEU A 430 -32.87 -27.74 9.53
N ALA A 431 -32.19 -28.88 9.53
CA ALA A 431 -31.67 -29.50 10.75
C ALA A 431 -30.14 -29.52 10.72
N ALA A 432 -29.49 -29.10 11.81
CA ALA A 432 -28.03 -29.11 11.91
C ALA A 432 -27.43 -30.51 11.67
N SER A 433 -28.15 -31.58 12.03
CA SER A 433 -27.74 -32.97 11.79
C SER A 433 -27.59 -33.34 10.31
N ASP A 434 -28.19 -32.58 9.40
CA ASP A 434 -28.10 -32.83 7.96
C ASP A 434 -26.82 -32.23 7.36
N MET A 435 -26.13 -31.35 8.09
CA MET A 435 -24.91 -30.68 7.65
C MET A 435 -23.71 -31.61 7.68
N ARG A 436 -23.01 -31.70 6.56
CA ARG A 436 -21.85 -32.59 6.36
C ARG A 436 -20.52 -31.84 6.39
N LEU A 437 -20.56 -30.52 6.17
CA LEU A 437 -19.41 -29.63 6.16
C LEU A 437 -19.55 -28.57 7.25
N PRO A 438 -18.45 -28.11 7.86
CA PRO A 438 -18.48 -26.90 8.69
C PRO A 438 -18.92 -25.71 7.84
N VAL A 439 -19.80 -24.89 8.40
CA VAL A 439 -20.23 -23.64 7.78
C VAL A 439 -19.84 -22.49 8.71
N CYS A 440 -19.00 -21.59 8.20
CA CYS A 440 -18.46 -20.49 8.99
C CYS A 440 -19.52 -19.41 9.22
N ALA A 441 -19.81 -19.14 10.49
CA ALA A 441 -20.67 -18.06 10.94
C ALA A 441 -20.18 -16.71 10.43
N SER A 442 -21.09 -15.90 9.87
CA SER A 442 -20.74 -14.62 9.27
C SER A 442 -20.30 -13.56 10.30
N ASN A 443 -20.66 -13.70 11.58
CA ASN A 443 -20.43 -12.69 12.63
C ASN A 443 -19.11 -12.88 13.39
N ASP A 444 -18.68 -14.11 13.65
CA ASP A 444 -17.51 -14.42 14.48
C ASP A 444 -16.70 -15.63 14.00
N GLY A 445 -17.13 -16.29 12.92
CA GLY A 445 -16.44 -17.41 12.29
C GLY A 445 -16.61 -18.79 12.95
N HIS A 446 -17.44 -18.94 13.99
CA HIS A 446 -17.69 -20.27 14.58
C HIS A 446 -18.40 -21.22 13.59
N ASP A 447 -18.38 -22.53 13.86
CA ASP A 447 -19.07 -23.52 13.03
C ASP A 447 -20.55 -23.62 13.42
N ILE A 448 -21.44 -23.18 12.53
CA ILE A 448 -22.87 -23.10 12.83
C ILE A 448 -23.54 -24.48 12.98
N ARG A 449 -22.84 -25.59 12.72
CA ARG A 449 -23.32 -26.94 13.10
C ARG A 449 -23.54 -27.08 14.62
N GLU A 450 -22.90 -26.23 15.40
CA GLU A 450 -23.04 -26.17 16.86
C GLU A 450 -24.33 -25.45 17.29
N GLU A 451 -25.04 -24.78 16.36
CA GLU A 451 -26.29 -24.09 16.65
C GLU A 451 -27.44 -25.06 16.91
N ALA A 452 -28.19 -24.82 17.99
CA ALA A 452 -29.31 -25.67 18.38
C ALA A 452 -30.47 -25.64 17.37
N ASP A 453 -30.67 -24.49 16.73
CA ASP A 453 -31.68 -24.30 15.70
C ASP A 453 -31.11 -23.51 14.53
N ILE A 454 -30.63 -24.25 13.52
CA ILE A 454 -30.00 -23.68 12.35
C ILE A 454 -30.98 -22.82 11.52
N THR A 455 -32.28 -23.12 11.52
CA THR A 455 -33.26 -22.36 10.75
C THR A 455 -33.43 -20.97 11.37
N ARG A 456 -33.60 -20.93 12.70
CA ARG A 456 -33.65 -19.68 13.45
C ARG A 456 -32.36 -18.89 13.32
N TYR A 457 -31.22 -19.56 13.47
CA TYR A 457 -29.92 -18.92 13.36
C TYR A 457 -29.72 -18.24 11.99
N ILE A 458 -30.04 -18.90 10.88
CA ILE A 458 -29.91 -18.29 9.53
C ILE A 458 -30.76 -17.01 9.41
N ILE A 459 -31.99 -17.05 9.92
CA ILE A 459 -32.90 -15.89 9.89
C ILE A 459 -32.32 -14.75 10.74
N GLU A 460 -31.84 -15.05 11.94
CA GLU A 460 -31.24 -14.09 12.86
C GLU A 460 -29.92 -13.52 12.33
N SER A 461 -29.09 -14.36 11.70
CA SER A 461 -27.81 -14.01 11.08
C SER A 461 -27.99 -12.99 9.95
N ILE A 462 -29.06 -13.14 9.15
CA ILE A 462 -29.35 -12.21 8.04
C ILE A 462 -30.06 -10.95 8.54
N CYS A 463 -31.00 -11.08 9.47
CA CYS A 463 -31.80 -9.95 9.93
C CYS A 463 -31.05 -9.05 10.93
N VAL A 464 -30.34 -9.63 11.90
CA VAL A 464 -29.92 -8.92 13.11
C VAL A 464 -28.40 -8.95 13.32
N LEU A 465 -27.76 -10.12 13.21
CA LEU A 465 -26.35 -10.24 13.56
C LEU A 465 -25.45 -9.50 12.55
N PRO A 466 -24.40 -8.80 13.00
CA PRO A 466 -23.44 -8.16 12.11
C PRO A 466 -22.63 -9.20 11.33
N VAL A 467 -22.08 -8.81 10.19
CA VAL A 467 -21.15 -9.63 9.41
C VAL A 467 -19.71 -9.14 9.63
N ASP A 468 -18.82 -10.00 10.07
CA ASP A 468 -17.36 -9.83 10.07
C ASP A 468 -16.75 -10.75 9.00
N TRP A 469 -16.71 -10.23 7.77
CA TRP A 469 -16.31 -11.01 6.61
C TRP A 469 -14.85 -11.47 6.62
N PRO A 470 -13.86 -10.62 6.98
CA PRO A 470 -12.48 -11.06 7.15
C PRO A 470 -12.35 -12.22 8.14
N ARG A 471 -13.07 -12.17 9.26
CA ARG A 471 -13.03 -13.22 10.28
C ARG A 471 -13.69 -14.50 9.80
N ALA A 472 -14.84 -14.42 9.13
CA ALA A 472 -15.54 -15.58 8.59
C ALA A 472 -14.72 -16.35 7.53
N ILE A 473 -13.96 -15.64 6.68
CA ILE A 473 -13.06 -16.28 5.70
C ILE A 473 -11.83 -16.89 6.38
N ALA A 474 -11.33 -16.28 7.45
CA ALA A 474 -10.10 -16.73 8.13
C ALA A 474 -10.32 -17.87 9.14
N SER A 475 -11.57 -18.27 9.43
CA SER A 475 -11.88 -19.22 10.51
C SER A 475 -11.57 -20.68 10.18
N HIS A 476 -11.24 -20.99 8.92
CA HIS A 476 -10.84 -22.33 8.50
C HIS A 476 -9.56 -22.30 7.68
N GLU A 477 -8.72 -23.34 7.82
CA GLU A 477 -7.56 -23.50 6.97
C GLU A 477 -8.01 -23.65 5.52
N THR A 478 -7.53 -22.76 4.65
CA THR A 478 -8.00 -22.65 3.27
C THR A 478 -6.81 -22.49 2.34
N THR A 479 -6.74 -23.33 1.29
CA THR A 479 -5.78 -23.17 0.20
C THR A 479 -6.41 -22.49 -1.01
N HIS A 480 -7.69 -22.70 -1.29
CA HIS A 480 -8.41 -22.09 -2.42
C HIS A 480 -9.84 -21.73 -2.02
N ILE A 481 -10.33 -20.60 -2.51
CA ILE A 481 -11.73 -20.18 -2.34
C ILE A 481 -12.45 -20.27 -3.69
N ILE A 482 -13.60 -20.93 -3.71
CA ILE A 482 -14.46 -21.01 -4.90
C ILE A 482 -15.71 -20.15 -4.68
N ASP A 483 -15.81 -19.05 -5.42
CA ASP A 483 -16.92 -18.10 -5.33
C ASP A 483 -18.09 -18.51 -6.24
N PHE A 484 -19.20 -18.90 -5.60
CA PHE A 484 -20.50 -19.15 -6.24
C PHE A 484 -21.41 -17.92 -6.22
N GLY A 485 -20.96 -16.80 -5.66
CA GLY A 485 -21.66 -15.52 -5.65
C GLY A 485 -21.90 -14.94 -7.05
N THR A 486 -22.86 -14.02 -7.12
CA THR A 486 -23.22 -13.34 -8.37
C THR A 486 -22.28 -12.19 -8.68
N GLY A 487 -22.13 -11.83 -9.96
CA GLY A 487 -21.41 -10.64 -10.42
C GLY A 487 -20.00 -10.89 -10.98
N GLY A 488 -19.60 -12.15 -11.13
CA GLY A 488 -18.28 -12.51 -11.69
C GLY A 488 -17.14 -11.84 -10.93
N PHE A 489 -16.22 -11.17 -11.63
CA PHE A 489 -15.10 -10.46 -10.99
C PHE A 489 -15.51 -9.18 -10.23
N ALA A 490 -16.68 -8.61 -10.52
CA ALA A 490 -17.20 -7.45 -9.79
C ALA A 490 -18.00 -7.85 -8.54
N GLY A 491 -18.13 -9.15 -8.28
CA GLY A 491 -18.88 -9.71 -7.15
C GLY A 491 -18.04 -9.92 -5.90
N PHE A 492 -18.44 -10.91 -5.10
CA PHE A 492 -17.86 -11.20 -3.80
C PHE A 492 -16.46 -11.83 -3.86
N GLY A 493 -16.08 -12.46 -4.98
CA GLY A 493 -14.73 -12.99 -5.20
C GLY A 493 -13.63 -11.94 -5.07
N GLN A 494 -13.82 -10.73 -5.62
CA GLN A 494 -12.86 -9.64 -5.48
C GLN A 494 -12.77 -9.12 -4.03
N LEU A 495 -13.89 -9.12 -3.31
CA LEU A 495 -13.92 -8.75 -1.90
C LEU A 495 -13.16 -9.80 -1.05
N ALA A 496 -13.41 -11.09 -1.30
CA ALA A 496 -12.71 -12.18 -0.63
C ALA A 496 -11.20 -12.13 -0.90
N TYR A 497 -10.80 -11.94 -2.16
CA TYR A 497 -9.39 -11.82 -2.53
C TYR A 497 -8.71 -10.66 -1.79
N LYS A 498 -9.36 -9.49 -1.69
CA LYS A 498 -8.83 -8.36 -0.93
C LYS A 498 -8.53 -8.71 0.54
N ASN A 499 -9.35 -9.58 1.13
CA ASN A 499 -9.13 -10.04 2.49
C ASN A 499 -7.99 -11.03 2.61
N VAL A 500 -7.75 -11.89 1.59
CA VAL A 500 -6.68 -12.92 1.60
C VAL A 500 -5.43 -12.55 0.80
N GLU A 501 -5.37 -11.33 0.25
CA GLU A 501 -4.25 -10.84 -0.55
C GLU A 501 -2.93 -10.99 0.21
N GLY A 502 -1.96 -11.64 -0.43
CA GLY A 502 -0.65 -11.93 0.17
C GLY A 502 -0.57 -13.18 1.04
N ARG A 503 -1.69 -13.91 1.24
CA ARG A 503 -1.71 -15.19 1.99
C ARG A 503 -1.52 -16.43 1.11
N GLY A 504 -1.38 -16.27 -0.20
CA GLY A 504 -1.26 -17.39 -1.14
C GLY A 504 -2.56 -18.14 -1.42
N ILE A 505 -3.72 -17.53 -1.15
CA ILE A 505 -5.04 -18.14 -1.34
C ILE A 505 -5.68 -17.55 -2.60
N PRO A 506 -5.67 -18.25 -3.75
CA PRO A 506 -6.40 -17.83 -4.93
C PRO A 506 -7.91 -17.91 -4.71
N VAL A 507 -8.63 -17.02 -5.41
CA VAL A 507 -10.10 -16.99 -5.43
C VAL A 507 -10.57 -17.24 -6.86
N ILE A 508 -11.39 -18.27 -7.06
CA ILE A 508 -11.91 -18.69 -8.37
C ILE A 508 -13.38 -18.27 -8.48
N CYS A 509 -13.69 -17.38 -9.41
CA CYS A 509 -15.05 -16.86 -9.62
C CYS A 509 -15.82 -17.75 -10.62
N THR A 510 -16.80 -18.52 -10.13
CA THR A 510 -17.63 -19.38 -11.00
C THR A 510 -18.48 -18.56 -11.98
N GLY A 511 -18.83 -17.31 -11.65
CA GLY A 511 -19.55 -16.41 -12.55
C GLY A 511 -18.71 -15.84 -13.70
N ALA A 512 -17.37 -15.94 -13.65
CA ALA A 512 -16.48 -15.37 -14.67
C ALA A 512 -16.11 -16.43 -15.73
N LEU A 513 -16.54 -16.25 -16.97
CA LEU A 513 -16.26 -17.20 -18.07
C LEU A 513 -14.89 -17.01 -18.73
N VAL A 514 -14.40 -15.78 -18.78
CA VAL A 514 -13.19 -15.38 -19.51
C VAL A 514 -12.28 -14.57 -18.61
N ALA A 515 -10.97 -14.75 -18.77
CA ALA A 515 -9.98 -14.00 -18.01
C ALA A 515 -9.99 -12.52 -18.41
N GLN A 516 -9.72 -11.64 -17.45
CA GLN A 516 -9.63 -10.20 -17.66
C GLN A 516 -8.31 -9.66 -17.10
N PRO A 517 -7.52 -8.88 -17.86
CA PRO A 517 -6.21 -8.41 -17.42
C PRO A 517 -6.24 -7.66 -16.08
N GLN A 518 -7.30 -6.89 -15.81
CA GLN A 518 -7.49 -6.15 -14.57
C GLN A 518 -7.77 -7.04 -13.34
N HIS A 519 -8.14 -8.30 -13.54
CA HIS A 519 -8.43 -9.29 -12.51
C HIS A 519 -7.54 -10.52 -12.66
N ALA A 520 -6.29 -10.35 -13.12
CA ALA A 520 -5.36 -11.45 -13.36
C ALA A 520 -5.06 -12.31 -12.11
N HIS A 521 -5.34 -11.81 -10.91
CA HIS A 521 -5.21 -12.52 -9.64
C HIS A 521 -6.44 -13.35 -9.24
N LEU A 522 -7.55 -13.27 -9.99
CA LEU A 522 -8.75 -14.07 -9.79
C LEU A 522 -8.87 -15.16 -10.86
N GLY A 523 -9.27 -16.36 -10.45
CA GLY A 523 -9.57 -17.47 -11.35
C GLY A 523 -10.95 -17.35 -12.00
N THR A 524 -11.12 -18.00 -13.15
CA THR A 524 -12.37 -18.10 -13.91
C THR A 524 -13.03 -19.45 -13.67
N LYS A 525 -14.22 -19.64 -14.24
CA LYS A 525 -14.88 -20.95 -14.29
C LYS A 525 -14.00 -22.05 -14.92
N ALA A 526 -13.05 -21.72 -15.81
CA ALA A 526 -12.18 -22.71 -16.45
C ALA A 526 -11.22 -23.39 -15.46
N ASP A 527 -10.79 -22.68 -14.42
CA ASP A 527 -9.90 -23.22 -13.37
C ASP A 527 -10.48 -24.45 -12.67
N LEU A 528 -11.82 -24.53 -12.57
CA LEU A 528 -12.54 -25.66 -11.99
C LEU A 528 -12.38 -26.97 -12.79
N TYR A 529 -11.91 -26.89 -14.04
CA TYR A 529 -11.83 -28.03 -14.95
C TYR A 529 -10.40 -28.35 -15.41
N GLN A 530 -9.40 -27.61 -14.93
CA GLN A 530 -8.00 -27.81 -15.28
C GLN A 530 -7.51 -29.20 -14.85
N SER A 531 -6.66 -29.82 -15.67
CA SER A 531 -6.05 -31.12 -15.39
C SER A 531 -4.79 -31.04 -14.54
N GLU A 532 -4.16 -29.87 -14.44
CA GLU A 532 -2.90 -29.68 -13.73
C GLU A 532 -2.96 -28.46 -12.79
N MET A 533 -2.41 -28.61 -11.58
CA MET A 533 -2.37 -27.51 -10.60
C MET A 533 -1.62 -26.27 -11.10
N GLY A 534 -0.57 -26.45 -11.91
CA GLY A 534 0.19 -25.33 -12.47
C GLY A 534 -0.59 -24.48 -13.48
N SER A 535 -1.72 -24.98 -13.99
CA SER A 535 -2.59 -24.25 -14.93
C SER A 535 -3.74 -23.51 -14.25
N ILE A 536 -3.84 -23.61 -12.92
CA ILE A 536 -4.83 -22.91 -12.11
C ILE A 536 -4.25 -21.57 -11.67
N THR A 537 -5.09 -20.54 -11.59
CA THR A 537 -4.70 -19.23 -11.05
C THR A 537 -4.04 -19.38 -9.68
N ASN A 538 -2.85 -18.79 -9.55
CA ASN A 538 -2.09 -18.75 -8.31
C ASN A 538 -2.14 -17.36 -7.68
N ALA A 539 -2.06 -17.31 -6.35
CA ALA A 539 -1.91 -16.06 -5.59
C ALA A 539 -0.56 -16.07 -4.86
N PRO A 540 0.12 -14.91 -4.74
CA PRO A 540 1.40 -14.84 -4.04
C PRO A 540 1.20 -15.01 -2.53
N ASN A 541 2.15 -15.70 -1.89
CA ASN A 541 2.27 -15.75 -0.44
C ASN A 541 3.48 -14.92 -0.01
N TRP A 542 3.23 -13.73 0.51
CA TRP A 542 4.29 -12.79 0.83
C TRP A 542 5.22 -13.28 1.94
N LEU A 543 4.72 -14.06 2.90
CA LEU A 543 5.54 -14.63 3.95
C LEU A 543 6.45 -15.74 3.40
N THR A 544 5.94 -16.63 2.55
CA THR A 544 6.75 -17.71 1.97
C THR A 544 7.80 -17.18 0.98
N GLU A 545 7.43 -16.15 0.21
CA GLU A 545 8.28 -15.54 -0.83
C GLU A 545 9.32 -14.57 -0.27
N PHE A 546 8.91 -13.67 0.63
CA PHE A 546 9.74 -12.56 1.13
C PHE A 546 10.12 -12.70 2.60
N GLY A 547 9.53 -13.66 3.32
CA GLY A 547 9.86 -13.90 4.72
C GLY A 547 11.33 -14.28 4.91
N PRO A 548 11.91 -13.92 6.06
CA PRO A 548 13.32 -14.10 6.33
C PRO A 548 13.66 -15.59 6.42
N LYS A 549 14.72 -16.00 5.73
CA LYS A 549 15.28 -17.36 5.83
C LYS A 549 16.68 -17.28 6.42
N LEU A 550 17.21 -18.40 6.91
CA LEU A 550 18.59 -18.49 7.34
C LEU A 550 19.41 -19.24 6.31
N VAL A 551 20.54 -18.68 5.93
CA VAL A 551 21.50 -19.30 5.01
C VAL A 551 22.88 -19.29 5.63
N ARG A 552 23.65 -20.36 5.41
CA ARG A 552 25.08 -20.38 5.75
C ARG A 552 25.90 -20.21 4.49
N THR A 553 26.75 -19.20 4.44
CA THR A 553 27.57 -18.92 3.26
C THR A 553 28.89 -19.68 3.31
N ALA A 554 29.29 -20.26 2.17
CA ALA A 554 30.51 -21.07 2.10
C ALA A 554 31.81 -20.28 2.28
N HIS A 555 31.82 -18.99 1.93
CA HIS A 555 33.02 -18.17 1.92
C HIS A 555 33.48 -17.71 3.32
N ASP A 556 32.56 -17.59 4.29
CA ASP A 556 32.85 -17.15 5.66
C ASP A 556 32.31 -18.14 6.73
N SER A 557 31.57 -19.17 6.33
CA SER A 557 30.89 -20.14 7.19
C SER A 557 29.91 -19.52 8.21
N LYS A 558 29.49 -18.27 8.02
CA LYS A 558 28.56 -17.57 8.92
C LYS A 558 27.11 -17.77 8.50
N VAL A 559 26.20 -17.63 9.47
CA VAL A 559 24.76 -17.61 9.22
C VAL A 559 24.34 -16.18 8.90
N HIS A 560 23.57 -16.01 7.83
CA HIS A 560 23.01 -14.75 7.39
C HIS A 560 21.49 -14.86 7.29
N ILE A 561 20.80 -13.72 7.46
CA ILE A 561 19.39 -13.60 7.14
C ILE A 561 19.28 -13.40 5.63
N ASP A 562 18.68 -14.38 4.95
CA ASP A 562 18.49 -14.42 3.51
C ASP A 562 17.23 -13.64 3.13
N THR A 563 17.43 -12.46 2.54
CA THR A 563 16.39 -11.56 2.01
C THR A 563 16.81 -11.02 0.64
N ARG A 564 15.90 -10.34 -0.06
CA ARG A 564 16.25 -9.69 -1.34
C ARG A 564 17.34 -8.62 -1.17
N MET A 565 17.35 -7.86 -0.08
CA MET A 565 18.42 -6.88 0.20
C MET A 565 19.75 -7.59 0.39
N GLN A 566 19.79 -8.67 1.20
CA GLN A 566 21.01 -9.43 1.44
C GLN A 566 21.57 -10.02 0.13
N ARG A 567 20.72 -10.60 -0.71
CA ARG A 567 21.11 -11.14 -2.02
C ARG A 567 21.60 -10.05 -2.99
N THR A 568 20.96 -8.88 -2.96
CA THR A 568 21.30 -7.74 -3.84
C THR A 568 22.65 -7.13 -3.47
N LEU A 569 22.91 -6.93 -2.17
CA LEU A 569 24.11 -6.26 -1.69
C LEU A 569 25.28 -7.22 -1.40
N GLY A 570 24.98 -8.49 -1.11
CA GLY A 570 25.94 -9.43 -0.55
C GLY A 570 26.38 -9.07 0.88
N MET A 571 25.53 -8.35 1.61
CA MET A 571 25.79 -7.80 2.96
C MET A 571 24.57 -8.05 3.86
N PRO A 572 24.71 -8.00 5.20
CA PRO A 572 23.60 -8.19 6.13
C PRO A 572 22.39 -7.29 5.85
N THR A 573 21.23 -7.69 6.36
CA THR A 573 19.93 -7.02 6.19
C THR A 573 19.79 -5.68 6.93
N VAL A 574 20.87 -5.19 7.50
CA VAL A 574 20.96 -3.89 8.18
C VAL A 574 21.94 -3.02 7.42
N MET A 575 21.55 -1.78 7.12
CA MET A 575 22.41 -0.79 6.49
C MET A 575 22.42 0.54 7.22
N VAL A 576 23.42 1.38 6.95
CA VAL A 576 23.50 2.76 7.44
C VAL A 576 23.19 3.73 6.30
N ALA A 577 22.21 4.61 6.52
CA ALA A 577 21.78 5.57 5.51
C ALA A 577 22.78 6.73 5.33
N GLY A 578 22.73 7.35 4.16
CA GLY A 578 23.48 8.57 3.87
C GLY A 578 22.95 9.76 4.67
N MET A 579 23.75 10.26 5.61
CA MET A 579 23.46 11.40 6.48
C MET A 579 24.55 12.45 6.35
N THR A 580 24.20 13.63 5.85
CA THR A 580 25.16 14.72 5.52
C THR A 580 26.17 15.04 6.62
N PRO A 581 25.80 15.25 7.90
CA PRO A 581 26.80 15.53 8.94
C PRO A 581 27.64 14.28 9.24
N THR A 582 27.00 13.13 9.45
CA THR A 582 27.64 11.95 10.07
C THR A 582 28.32 11.02 9.06
N THR A 583 27.63 10.57 8.02
CA THR A 583 28.23 9.70 6.98
C THR A 583 28.89 10.49 5.86
N GLY A 584 29.07 11.79 6.08
CA GLY A 584 30.04 12.59 5.37
C GLY A 584 31.48 12.26 5.80
N ASN A 585 31.74 11.51 6.87
CA ASN A 585 33.10 11.20 7.35
C ASN A 585 33.66 9.90 6.71
N GLU A 586 34.79 9.98 5.98
CA GLU A 586 35.38 8.82 5.29
C GLU A 586 35.78 7.69 6.24
N ALA A 587 36.37 8.02 7.40
CA ALA A 587 36.84 7.03 8.36
C ALA A 587 35.67 6.28 8.99
N PHE A 588 34.56 6.97 9.27
CA PHE A 588 33.35 6.34 9.81
C PHE A 588 32.70 5.40 8.79
N VAL A 589 32.58 5.85 7.54
CA VAL A 589 32.05 5.02 6.44
C VAL A 589 32.93 3.80 6.18
N ALA A 590 34.25 3.97 6.20
CA ALA A 590 35.18 2.85 6.08
C ALA A 590 35.03 1.85 7.24
N ALA A 591 34.90 2.35 8.48
CA ALA A 591 34.72 1.51 9.66
C ALA A 591 33.44 0.65 9.57
N ILE A 592 32.30 1.23 9.18
CA ILE A 592 31.04 0.48 9.00
C ILE A 592 31.16 -0.58 7.90
N ASN A 593 31.77 -0.20 6.77
CA ASN A 593 31.92 -1.10 5.63
C ASN A 593 32.84 -2.29 5.92
N ASN A 594 33.97 -2.01 6.60
CA ASN A 594 34.91 -3.03 7.06
C ASN A 594 34.29 -3.91 8.17
N ALA A 595 33.37 -3.37 8.98
CA ALA A 595 32.57 -4.18 9.91
C ALA A 595 31.58 -5.13 9.18
N GLY A 596 31.40 -4.99 7.86
CA GLY A 596 30.63 -5.90 7.03
C GLY A 596 29.25 -5.39 6.63
N TYR A 597 28.89 -4.15 7.01
CA TYR A 597 27.56 -3.58 6.73
C TYR A 597 27.58 -2.63 5.54
N HIS A 598 26.45 -2.51 4.87
CA HIS A 598 26.28 -1.52 3.81
C HIS A 598 26.13 -0.13 4.41
N VAL A 599 26.81 0.86 3.83
CA VAL A 599 26.71 2.27 4.24
C VAL A 599 26.79 3.17 3.01
N GLU A 600 25.99 4.24 3.03
CA GLU A 600 26.03 5.27 1.99
C GLU A 600 26.91 6.45 2.44
N PHE A 601 27.88 6.81 1.60
CA PHE A 601 28.70 7.99 1.78
C PHE A 601 27.88 9.24 1.41
N ALA A 602 27.73 10.20 2.32
CA ALA A 602 26.89 11.36 2.09
C ALA A 602 27.60 12.43 1.24
N GLY A 603 27.07 12.71 0.05
CA GLY A 603 27.62 13.73 -0.85
C GLY A 603 27.29 15.17 -0.45
N GLY A 604 26.40 15.39 0.52
CA GLY A 604 25.87 16.73 0.83
C GLY A 604 26.92 17.75 1.28
N THR A 605 28.06 17.31 1.83
CA THR A 605 29.16 18.20 2.24
C THR A 605 30.20 18.47 1.15
N ILE A 606 30.12 17.76 0.02
CA ILE A 606 31.10 17.88 -1.07
C ILE A 606 30.69 19.01 -2.02
N ASN A 607 31.60 19.95 -2.29
CA ASN A 607 31.27 21.22 -2.96
C ASN A 607 31.91 21.41 -4.34
N SER A 608 32.81 20.51 -4.77
CA SER A 608 33.48 20.57 -6.06
C SER A 608 33.81 19.19 -6.65
N ASP A 609 34.02 19.12 -7.96
CA ASP A 609 34.44 17.89 -8.67
C ASP A 609 35.79 17.36 -8.18
N ALA A 610 36.74 18.26 -7.88
CA ALA A 610 38.06 17.89 -7.36
C ALA A 610 37.94 17.22 -5.98
N GLU A 611 37.12 17.79 -5.10
CA GLU A 611 36.85 17.25 -3.77
C GLU A 611 36.15 15.89 -3.84
N VAL A 612 35.21 15.68 -4.77
CA VAL A 612 34.62 14.34 -5.00
C VAL A 612 35.71 13.30 -5.24
N LYS A 613 36.65 13.58 -6.15
CA LYS A 613 37.71 12.63 -6.49
C LYS A 613 38.66 12.38 -5.33
N GLU A 614 39.10 13.43 -4.65
CA GLU A 614 40.00 13.33 -3.49
C GLU A 614 39.40 12.45 -2.38
N ARG A 615 38.14 12.73 -2.00
CA ARG A 615 37.47 12.03 -0.91
C ARG A 615 37.16 10.58 -1.24
N PHE A 616 36.80 10.27 -2.48
CA PHE A 616 36.58 8.88 -2.91
C PHE A 616 37.88 8.06 -2.95
N ILE A 617 39.01 8.67 -3.35
CA ILE A 617 40.32 8.03 -3.28
C ILE A 617 40.70 7.79 -1.81
N GLY A 618 40.52 8.79 -0.95
CA GLY A 618 40.79 8.69 0.49
C GLY A 618 39.94 7.62 1.19
N LEU A 619 38.65 7.52 0.83
CA LEU A 619 37.77 6.46 1.32
C LEU A 619 38.19 5.09 0.79
N ALA A 620 38.45 4.95 -0.51
CA ALA A 620 38.86 3.69 -1.11
C ALA A 620 40.16 3.13 -0.50
N ALA A 621 41.09 4.01 -0.09
CA ALA A 621 42.33 3.61 0.57
C ALA A 621 42.13 3.01 1.98
N GLN A 622 40.99 3.26 2.61
CA GLN A 622 40.66 2.75 3.96
C GLN A 622 39.77 1.50 3.93
N LEU A 623 39.21 1.15 2.76
CA LEU A 623 38.34 0.00 2.60
C LEU A 623 39.13 -1.29 2.42
N GLU A 624 38.60 -2.39 2.98
CA GLU A 624 39.09 -3.72 2.67
C GLU A 624 38.86 -4.08 1.19
N PRO A 625 39.77 -4.84 0.54
CA PRO A 625 39.61 -5.25 -0.84
C PRO A 625 38.27 -5.95 -1.12
N GLY A 626 37.61 -5.57 -2.21
CA GLY A 626 36.33 -6.15 -2.64
C GLY A 626 35.09 -5.44 -2.10
N LYS A 627 35.25 -4.49 -1.17
CA LYS A 627 34.17 -3.62 -0.69
C LYS A 627 33.83 -2.52 -1.68
N GLY A 628 32.55 -2.14 -1.73
CA GLY A 628 32.02 -1.13 -2.64
C GLY A 628 31.56 0.14 -1.92
N ILE A 629 31.64 1.28 -2.59
CA ILE A 629 31.16 2.59 -2.15
C ILE A 629 29.82 2.89 -2.82
N THR A 630 28.82 3.29 -2.04
CA THR A 630 27.56 3.86 -2.54
C THR A 630 27.48 5.33 -2.15
N LEU A 631 27.25 6.21 -3.12
CA LEU A 631 27.11 7.66 -2.89
C LEU A 631 25.64 8.00 -2.65
N ASN A 632 25.31 8.70 -1.57
CA ASN A 632 24.01 9.34 -1.37
C ASN A 632 24.05 10.79 -1.87
N CYS A 633 23.33 11.06 -2.95
CA CYS A 633 23.19 12.38 -3.57
C CYS A 633 21.86 13.04 -3.19
N ILE A 634 21.86 14.36 -3.10
CA ILE A 634 20.66 15.18 -2.84
C ILE A 634 20.15 15.73 -4.18
N TYR A 635 19.10 15.12 -4.74
CA TYR A 635 18.60 15.42 -6.09
C TYR A 635 18.06 16.85 -6.23
N ILE A 636 17.41 17.38 -5.18
CA ILE A 636 16.91 18.76 -5.14
C ILE A 636 18.02 19.83 -5.19
N ASN A 637 19.29 19.45 -5.04
CA ASN A 637 20.44 20.34 -5.22
C ASN A 637 21.06 20.16 -6.61
N PRO A 638 20.55 20.85 -7.67
CA PRO A 638 21.00 20.63 -9.04
C PRO A 638 22.47 20.99 -9.26
N ARG A 639 23.02 21.89 -8.43
CA ARG A 639 24.45 22.24 -8.50
C ARG A 639 25.31 21.07 -8.07
N GLN A 640 25.02 20.44 -6.93
CA GLN A 640 25.75 19.27 -6.46
C GLN A 640 25.58 18.09 -7.41
N TRP A 641 24.34 17.80 -7.82
CA TRP A 641 24.03 16.77 -8.80
C TRP A 641 24.86 16.93 -10.09
N GLY A 642 24.94 18.16 -10.62
CA GLY A 642 25.60 18.49 -11.87
C GLY A 642 27.09 18.17 -11.94
N PHE A 643 27.79 18.04 -10.79
CA PHE A 643 29.18 17.58 -10.77
C PHE A 643 29.35 16.19 -10.12
N GLN A 644 28.57 15.84 -9.09
CA GLN A 644 28.71 14.57 -8.37
C GLN A 644 28.37 13.37 -9.26
N TYR A 645 27.26 13.45 -10.00
CA TYR A 645 26.79 12.32 -10.80
C TYR A 645 27.74 12.01 -11.99
N PRO A 646 28.16 12.99 -12.82
CA PRO A 646 29.16 12.74 -13.86
C PRO A 646 30.51 12.27 -13.31
N ALA A 647 30.94 12.81 -12.16
CA ALA A 647 32.18 12.38 -11.50
C ALA A 647 32.12 10.90 -11.09
N LEU A 648 30.98 10.45 -10.56
CA LEU A 648 30.77 9.07 -10.13
C LEU A 648 30.91 8.09 -11.30
N LEU A 649 30.26 8.37 -12.44
CA LEU A 649 30.36 7.56 -13.67
C LEU A 649 31.80 7.49 -14.18
N ARG A 650 32.51 8.63 -14.18
CA ARG A 650 33.91 8.71 -14.61
C ARG A 650 34.83 7.92 -13.69
N MET A 651 34.74 8.13 -12.38
CA MET A 651 35.57 7.44 -11.38
C MET A 651 35.35 5.92 -11.40
N ARG A 652 34.12 5.46 -11.65
CA ARG A 652 33.84 4.04 -11.83
C ARG A 652 34.59 3.46 -13.04
N LYS A 653 34.62 4.18 -14.16
CA LYS A 653 35.41 3.80 -15.35
C LYS A 653 36.93 3.86 -15.09
N GLU A 654 37.38 4.76 -14.23
CA GLU A 654 38.77 4.86 -13.76
C GLU A 654 39.18 3.72 -12.80
N GLY A 655 38.24 2.85 -12.40
CA GLY A 655 38.51 1.67 -11.59
C GLY A 655 38.28 1.85 -10.09
N LEU A 656 37.72 2.98 -9.64
CA LEU A 656 37.36 3.14 -8.23
C LEU A 656 36.24 2.14 -7.83
N PRO A 657 36.23 1.65 -6.57
CA PRO A 657 35.30 0.62 -6.11
C PRO A 657 33.90 1.17 -5.84
N ILE A 658 33.30 1.88 -6.78
CA ILE A 658 31.96 2.44 -6.67
C ILE A 658 30.94 1.38 -7.07
N ALA A 659 30.03 1.03 -6.16
CA ALA A 659 29.05 -0.04 -6.35
C ALA A 659 27.64 0.49 -6.63
N GLY A 660 27.26 1.65 -6.11
CA GLY A 660 25.89 2.13 -6.24
C GLY A 660 25.72 3.64 -6.09
N LEU A 661 24.50 4.07 -6.37
CA LEU A 661 24.03 5.45 -6.22
C LEU A 661 22.72 5.46 -5.44
N CYS A 662 22.64 6.26 -4.38
CA CYS A 662 21.40 6.58 -3.70
C CYS A 662 20.96 8.00 -4.06
N ILE A 663 19.69 8.14 -4.42
CA ILE A 663 19.06 9.41 -4.79
C ILE A 663 18.06 9.77 -3.69
N GLY A 664 18.46 10.73 -2.84
CA GLY A 664 17.62 11.33 -1.81
C GLY A 664 17.15 12.73 -2.20
N GLY A 665 16.25 13.33 -1.41
CA GLY A 665 15.70 14.67 -1.68
C GLY A 665 14.77 14.70 -2.90
N GLY A 666 14.06 13.59 -3.16
CA GLY A 666 13.09 13.45 -4.26
C GLY A 666 13.41 12.31 -5.22
N VAL A 667 12.37 11.67 -5.75
CA VAL A 667 12.48 10.66 -6.81
C VAL A 667 12.52 11.38 -8.16
N PRO A 668 13.50 11.10 -9.06
CA PRO A 668 13.52 11.67 -10.40
C PRO A 668 12.25 11.34 -11.20
N SER A 669 11.96 12.13 -12.24
CA SER A 669 10.90 11.76 -13.18
C SER A 669 11.18 10.41 -13.83
N PHE A 670 10.13 9.72 -14.27
CA PHE A 670 10.23 8.39 -14.87
C PHE A 670 11.32 8.29 -15.96
N GLU A 671 11.30 9.20 -16.93
CA GLU A 671 12.30 9.24 -18.03
C GLU A 671 13.73 9.46 -17.52
N ASN A 672 13.92 10.40 -16.57
CA ASN A 672 15.24 10.69 -16.02
C ASN A 672 15.77 9.52 -15.18
N ALA A 673 14.90 8.86 -14.41
CA ALA A 673 15.27 7.68 -13.65
C ALA A 673 15.72 6.53 -14.55
N LEU A 674 15.02 6.28 -15.66
CA LEU A 674 15.42 5.26 -16.64
C LEU A 674 16.74 5.60 -17.32
N ASN A 675 16.95 6.86 -17.68
CA ASN A 675 18.24 7.31 -18.24
C ASN A 675 19.39 7.08 -17.25
N ILE A 676 19.19 7.44 -15.98
CA ILE A 676 20.17 7.20 -14.91
C ILE A 676 20.46 5.70 -14.79
N ILE A 677 19.43 4.86 -14.72
CA ILE A 677 19.59 3.40 -14.60
C ILE A 677 20.36 2.82 -15.78
N ASN A 678 20.08 3.27 -17.01
CA ASN A 678 20.79 2.83 -18.22
C ASN A 678 22.28 3.22 -18.18
N GLU A 679 22.59 4.43 -17.73
CA GLU A 679 23.98 4.90 -17.57
C GLU A 679 24.71 4.14 -16.45
N LEU A 680 24.05 3.90 -15.32
CA LEU A 680 24.59 3.09 -14.22
C LEU A 680 24.87 1.65 -14.67
N ARG A 681 23.94 1.04 -15.42
CA ARG A 681 24.10 -0.29 -16.01
C ARG A 681 25.30 -0.33 -16.96
N ALA A 682 25.38 0.62 -17.89
CA ALA A 682 26.51 0.74 -18.81
C ALA A 682 27.85 1.01 -18.10
N GLY A 683 27.80 1.70 -16.95
CA GLY A 683 28.96 1.95 -16.08
C GLY A 683 29.33 0.78 -15.16
N GLY A 684 28.58 -0.33 -15.18
CA GLY A 684 28.85 -1.49 -14.32
C GLY A 684 28.59 -1.26 -12.84
N PHE A 685 27.63 -0.38 -12.50
CA PHE A 685 27.10 -0.24 -11.15
C PHE A 685 26.21 -1.44 -10.81
N ARG A 686 26.10 -1.77 -9.52
CA ARG A 686 25.38 -2.96 -9.03
C ARG A 686 23.94 -2.66 -8.62
N HIS A 687 23.65 -1.45 -8.16
CA HIS A 687 22.32 -1.06 -7.70
C HIS A 687 22.11 0.46 -7.75
N VAL A 688 20.85 0.86 -7.69
CA VAL A 688 20.41 2.24 -7.39
C VAL A 688 19.46 2.21 -6.19
N SER A 689 19.48 3.25 -5.36
CA SER A 689 18.55 3.43 -4.26
C SER A 689 17.70 4.68 -4.47
N PHE A 690 16.40 4.59 -4.20
CA PHE A 690 15.50 5.74 -4.15
C PHE A 690 14.92 5.88 -2.74
N LYS A 691 14.78 7.12 -2.26
CA LYS A 691 14.13 7.47 -0.98
C LYS A 691 12.76 8.15 -1.24
N PRO A 692 11.71 7.39 -1.58
CA PRO A 692 10.36 7.96 -1.74
C PRO A 692 9.83 8.44 -0.38
N GLY A 693 9.10 9.58 -0.39
CA GLY A 693 8.55 10.21 0.80
C GLY A 693 7.02 10.17 0.90
N THR A 694 6.33 9.66 -0.12
CA THR A 694 4.86 9.55 -0.22
C THR A 694 4.45 8.26 -0.96
N ALA A 695 3.21 7.81 -0.77
CA ALA A 695 2.65 6.66 -1.50
C ALA A 695 2.71 6.85 -3.02
N GLU A 696 2.51 8.07 -3.54
CA GLU A 696 2.66 8.38 -4.96
C GLU A 696 4.10 8.20 -5.45
N SER A 697 5.08 8.70 -4.69
CA SER A 697 6.49 8.51 -5.05
C SER A 697 6.91 7.04 -5.00
N ILE A 698 6.32 6.21 -4.12
CA ILE A 698 6.51 4.75 -4.14
C ILE A 698 5.96 4.16 -5.45
N ARG A 699 4.74 4.54 -5.86
CA ARG A 699 4.15 4.07 -7.13
C ARG A 699 5.02 4.46 -8.33
N ASN A 700 5.65 5.64 -8.30
CA ASN A 700 6.60 6.05 -9.34
C ASN A 700 7.85 5.14 -9.36
N VAL A 701 8.41 4.79 -8.19
CA VAL A 701 9.53 3.83 -8.12
C VAL A 701 9.11 2.45 -8.65
N VAL A 702 7.89 1.99 -8.35
CA VAL A 702 7.34 0.75 -8.91
C VAL A 702 7.25 0.79 -10.43
N GLN A 703 6.77 1.90 -11.01
CA GLN A 703 6.73 2.08 -12.47
C GLN A 703 8.13 2.05 -13.06
N ILE A 704 9.09 2.77 -12.47
CA ILE A 704 10.50 2.75 -12.88
C ILE A 704 11.04 1.32 -12.85
N ALA A 705 10.81 0.58 -11.77
CA ALA A 705 11.30 -0.78 -11.61
C ALA A 705 10.79 -1.73 -12.70
N LYS A 706 9.49 -1.66 -13.04
CA LYS A 706 8.89 -2.43 -14.14
C LYS A 706 9.53 -2.15 -15.50
N ALA A 707 10.04 -0.94 -15.71
CA ALA A 707 10.68 -0.51 -16.95
C ALA A 707 12.21 -0.58 -16.94
N SER A 708 12.82 -1.15 -15.89
CA SER A 708 14.28 -1.12 -15.67
C SER A 708 15.02 -2.42 -16.03
N ASP A 709 14.44 -3.30 -16.85
CA ASP A 709 14.98 -4.60 -17.29
C ASP A 709 15.63 -5.43 -16.15
N GLY A 710 15.01 -5.44 -14.96
CA GLY A 710 15.52 -6.19 -13.80
C GLY A 710 16.73 -5.58 -13.09
N PHE A 711 17.15 -4.34 -13.40
CA PHE A 711 18.24 -3.67 -12.68
C PHE A 711 17.88 -3.52 -11.18
N PRO A 712 18.79 -3.86 -10.24
CA PRO A 712 18.47 -3.86 -8.81
C PRO A 712 18.18 -2.45 -8.25
N ILE A 713 17.04 -2.32 -7.57
CA ILE A 713 16.56 -1.09 -6.96
C ILE A 713 16.33 -1.31 -5.46
N LEU A 714 16.99 -0.50 -4.62
CA LEU A 714 16.66 -0.41 -3.20
C LEU A 714 15.62 0.69 -3.00
N LEU A 715 14.43 0.31 -2.56
CA LEU A 715 13.38 1.26 -2.17
C LEU A 715 13.50 1.50 -0.67
N GLN A 716 14.13 2.62 -0.32
CA GLN A 716 14.36 3.01 1.07
C GLN A 716 13.20 3.86 1.58
N TRP A 717 12.23 3.21 2.23
CA TRP A 717 11.06 3.88 2.76
C TRP A 717 11.35 4.51 4.11
N THR A 718 11.08 5.81 4.23
CA THR A 718 11.20 6.56 5.49
C THR A 718 9.94 7.38 5.71
N GLY A 719 9.27 7.17 6.84
CA GLY A 719 8.08 7.93 7.23
C GLY A 719 8.43 9.27 7.88
N GLY A 720 7.40 9.97 8.36
CA GLY A 720 7.52 11.28 8.99
C GLY A 720 8.26 11.29 10.32
N ARG A 721 8.40 10.14 10.99
CA ARG A 721 9.17 9.98 12.23
C ARG A 721 10.70 9.94 12.06
N ALA A 722 11.21 10.09 10.83
CA ALA A 722 12.65 10.06 10.56
C ALA A 722 13.41 11.22 11.25
N GLY A 723 14.65 10.98 11.68
CA GLY A 723 15.57 12.04 12.10
C GLY A 723 16.11 12.84 10.92
N GLY A 724 16.37 14.14 11.10
CA GLY A 724 16.72 15.03 10.00
C GLY A 724 15.52 15.25 9.08
N HIS A 725 15.74 15.29 7.76
CA HIS A 725 14.67 15.57 6.80
C HIS A 725 13.56 14.52 6.86
N HIS A 726 12.31 14.95 7.02
CA HIS A 726 11.17 14.04 7.13
C HIS A 726 9.94 14.51 6.35
N SER A 727 9.09 13.56 5.99
CA SER A 727 7.79 13.81 5.35
C SER A 727 6.70 14.11 6.40
N PHE A 728 5.50 14.41 5.92
CA PHE A 728 4.29 14.51 6.75
C PHE A 728 3.56 13.18 6.91
N GLU A 729 4.05 12.11 6.28
CA GLU A 729 3.38 10.82 6.19
C GLU A 729 3.56 10.00 7.47
N ASP A 730 2.53 9.22 7.80
CA ASP A 730 2.69 8.07 8.67
C ASP A 730 3.66 7.03 8.06
N PHE A 731 4.31 6.23 8.89
CA PHE A 731 5.22 5.21 8.41
C PHE A 731 4.49 4.03 7.74
N HIS A 732 3.36 3.59 8.29
CA HIS A 732 2.74 2.33 7.91
C HIS A 732 1.79 2.50 6.72
N GLN A 733 0.94 3.52 6.74
CA GLN A 733 -0.14 3.70 5.77
C GLN A 733 0.32 3.68 4.30
N PRO A 734 1.39 4.39 3.89
CA PRO A 734 1.85 4.36 2.50
C PRO A 734 2.32 2.97 2.05
N ILE A 735 2.88 2.17 2.96
CA ILE A 735 3.30 0.80 2.66
C ILE A 735 2.10 -0.13 2.58
N LEU A 736 1.13 -0.03 3.50
CA LEU A 736 -0.11 -0.81 3.45
C LEU A 736 -0.86 -0.64 2.11
N GLU A 737 -0.78 0.54 1.49
CA GLU A 737 -1.39 0.84 0.20
C GLU A 737 -0.60 0.34 -1.02
N THR A 738 0.71 0.14 -0.88
CA THR A 738 1.61 -0.06 -2.02
C THR A 738 2.39 -1.37 -1.99
N TYR A 739 2.34 -2.12 -0.87
CA TYR A 739 3.11 -3.33 -0.66
C TYR A 739 2.91 -4.37 -1.78
N ALA A 740 1.66 -4.65 -2.16
CA ALA A 740 1.35 -5.57 -3.26
C ALA A 740 2.01 -5.15 -4.59
N ALA A 741 1.97 -3.85 -4.91
CA ALA A 741 2.57 -3.30 -6.13
C ALA A 741 4.10 -3.32 -6.09
N ILE A 742 4.70 -3.12 -4.91
CA ILE A 742 6.15 -3.27 -4.69
C ILE A 742 6.55 -4.74 -4.93
N ARG A 743 5.84 -5.68 -4.31
CA ARG A 743 6.14 -7.11 -4.39
C ARG A 743 5.88 -7.72 -5.76
N ALA A 744 5.06 -7.10 -6.59
CA ALA A 744 4.91 -7.45 -8.00
C ALA A 744 6.15 -7.13 -8.86
N CYS A 745 7.19 -6.48 -8.30
CA CYS A 745 8.47 -6.22 -8.99
C CYS A 745 9.58 -7.07 -8.38
N ASP A 746 10.25 -7.89 -9.21
CA ASP A 746 11.30 -8.80 -8.73
C ASP A 746 12.64 -8.12 -8.42
N ASN A 747 12.86 -6.94 -8.97
CA ASN A 747 14.09 -6.17 -8.83
C ASN A 747 14.05 -5.09 -7.74
N ILE A 748 12.97 -5.02 -6.94
CA ILE A 748 12.89 -4.14 -5.77
C ILE A 748 13.30 -4.91 -4.50
N ALA A 749 14.27 -4.35 -3.77
CA ALA A 749 14.55 -4.65 -2.38
C ALA A 749 13.93 -3.53 -1.50
N LEU A 750 12.90 -3.85 -0.74
CA LEU A 750 12.17 -2.93 0.13
C LEU A 750 12.87 -2.81 1.49
N VAL A 751 13.34 -1.61 1.83
CA VAL A 751 14.11 -1.34 3.06
C VAL A 751 13.33 -0.38 3.96
N ALA A 752 13.06 -0.80 5.19
CA ALA A 752 12.40 0.01 6.21
C ALA A 752 13.39 0.98 6.86
N GLY A 753 13.04 2.25 6.96
CA GLY A 753 13.79 3.27 7.70
C GLY A 753 12.93 4.06 8.66
N SER A 754 13.51 5.07 9.32
CA SER A 754 12.83 5.96 10.30
C SER A 754 12.42 5.29 11.62
N GLY A 755 13.18 5.55 12.68
CA GLY A 755 12.83 5.17 14.06
C GLY A 755 13.38 3.84 14.58
N PHE A 756 14.22 3.15 13.81
CA PHE A 756 14.79 1.86 14.21
C PHE A 756 16.08 2.01 15.04
N GLY A 757 16.12 1.38 16.21
CA GLY A 757 17.22 1.48 17.17
C GLY A 757 17.72 0.15 17.74
N ASP A 758 16.85 -0.86 17.82
CA ASP A 758 17.12 -2.16 18.43
C ASP A 758 16.60 -3.34 17.56
N ALA A 759 16.84 -4.56 18.02
CA ALA A 759 16.39 -5.77 17.33
C ALA A 759 14.89 -6.05 17.53
N GLU A 760 14.35 -5.80 18.74
CA GLU A 760 12.97 -6.12 19.10
C GLU A 760 11.96 -5.26 18.32
N GLY A 761 12.19 -3.96 18.20
CA GLY A 761 11.38 -3.05 17.40
C GLY A 761 11.58 -3.23 15.89
N THR A 762 12.68 -3.84 15.45
CA THR A 762 12.98 -4.08 14.03
C THR A 762 12.44 -5.42 13.53
N LEU A 763 12.46 -6.46 14.36
CA LEU A 763 12.13 -7.82 13.96
C LEU A 763 10.73 -7.97 13.35
N PRO A 764 9.65 -7.37 13.90
CA PRO A 764 8.32 -7.45 13.32
C PRO A 764 8.25 -6.94 11.88
N TYR A 765 9.12 -6.01 11.49
CA TYR A 765 9.20 -5.50 10.11
C TYR A 765 9.90 -6.48 9.19
N ILE A 766 10.96 -7.15 9.65
CA ILE A 766 11.64 -8.20 8.88
C ILE A 766 10.76 -9.44 8.73
N THR A 767 10.05 -9.88 9.77
CA THR A 767 9.14 -11.04 9.71
C THR A 767 7.82 -10.72 9.01
N GLY A 768 7.42 -9.45 9.02
CA GLY A 768 6.16 -8.98 8.46
C GLY A 768 4.99 -8.97 9.43
N ASP A 769 5.19 -9.32 10.70
CA ASP A 769 4.11 -9.39 11.71
C ASP A 769 3.45 -8.04 11.99
N TRP A 770 4.18 -6.94 11.76
CA TRP A 770 3.70 -5.56 11.97
C TRP A 770 2.38 -5.25 11.24
N SER A 771 2.11 -5.88 10.09
CA SER A 771 0.94 -5.56 9.27
C SER A 771 -0.34 -6.27 9.75
N GLN A 772 -0.22 -7.28 10.61
CA GLN A 772 -1.36 -8.08 11.09
C GLN A 772 -2.32 -7.26 11.95
N CYS A 773 -1.80 -6.32 12.76
CA CYS A 773 -2.65 -5.42 13.57
C CYS A 773 -3.51 -4.48 12.71
N PHE A 774 -3.15 -4.31 11.43
CA PHE A 774 -3.95 -3.57 10.43
C PHE A 774 -4.87 -4.50 9.60
N GLY A 775 -5.07 -5.75 10.02
CA GLY A 775 -5.91 -6.73 9.34
C GLY A 775 -5.34 -7.25 8.02
N ARG A 776 -4.02 -7.14 7.80
CA ARG A 776 -3.36 -7.57 6.56
C ARG A 776 -2.65 -8.91 6.68
N ALA A 777 -2.23 -9.48 5.55
CA ALA A 777 -1.25 -10.57 5.53
C ALA A 777 0.11 -10.06 6.05
N PRO A 778 0.99 -10.95 6.54
CA PRO A 778 2.36 -10.57 6.92
C PRO A 778 3.07 -9.86 5.75
N MET A 779 3.70 -8.72 6.03
CA MET A 779 4.39 -7.88 5.04
C MET A 779 5.90 -7.76 5.37
N PRO A 780 6.72 -8.81 5.15
CA PRO A 780 8.16 -8.76 5.39
C PRO A 780 8.84 -7.60 4.67
N PHE A 781 9.75 -6.90 5.33
CA PHE A 781 10.73 -6.01 4.70
C PHE A 781 12.00 -6.78 4.37
N ASP A 782 12.69 -6.41 3.29
CA ASP A 782 13.93 -7.08 2.89
C ASP A 782 15.12 -6.65 3.73
N GLY A 783 15.04 -5.49 4.39
CA GLY A 783 16.03 -5.05 5.35
C GLY A 783 15.66 -3.74 6.00
N VAL A 784 16.55 -3.25 6.86
CA VAL A 784 16.35 -2.04 7.66
C VAL A 784 17.54 -1.11 7.51
N LEU A 785 17.25 0.19 7.43
CA LEU A 785 18.25 1.24 7.45
C LEU A 785 18.28 1.93 8.82
N LEU A 786 19.48 2.21 9.30
CA LEU A 786 19.75 2.96 10.51
C LEU A 786 20.22 4.36 10.12
N GLY A 787 19.52 5.36 10.64
CA GLY A 787 19.92 6.76 10.55
C GLY A 787 20.52 7.20 11.88
N SER A 788 19.71 7.88 12.68
CA SER A 788 20.16 8.53 13.90
C SER A 788 20.85 7.62 14.92
N ARG A 789 20.45 6.34 15.01
CA ARG A 789 21.01 5.34 15.94
C ARG A 789 22.54 5.29 15.92
N VAL A 790 23.17 5.48 14.76
CA VAL A 790 24.64 5.37 14.62
C VAL A 790 25.40 6.67 14.93
N MET A 791 24.70 7.78 15.20
CA MET A 791 25.35 9.08 15.49
C MET A 791 26.14 9.06 16.81
N VAL A 792 25.80 8.16 17.74
CA VAL A 792 26.51 7.99 19.02
C VAL A 792 27.61 6.94 18.97
N ALA A 793 27.82 6.27 17.83
CA ALA A 793 28.88 5.29 17.67
C ALA A 793 30.25 5.91 17.98
N LYS A 794 31.15 5.12 18.58
CA LYS A 794 32.50 5.60 18.93
C LYS A 794 33.23 6.19 17.72
N GLU A 795 33.10 5.53 16.57
CA GLU A 795 33.77 5.86 15.31
C GLU A 795 33.11 7.04 14.57
N ALA A 796 31.91 7.47 14.98
CA ALA A 796 31.25 8.63 14.41
C ALA A 796 31.95 9.93 14.83
N GLY A 797 32.10 10.87 13.88
CA GLY A 797 32.74 12.17 14.08
C GLY A 797 31.99 13.13 15.01
N THR A 798 30.78 12.77 15.44
CA THR A 798 29.97 13.57 16.37
C THR A 798 30.72 13.81 17.69
N SER A 799 30.76 15.06 18.13
CA SER A 799 31.48 15.49 19.33
C SER A 799 30.87 14.88 20.60
N LEU A 800 31.68 14.71 21.65
CA LEU A 800 31.23 14.07 22.90
C LEU A 800 29.99 14.74 23.51
N GLY A 801 30.01 16.07 23.68
CA GLY A 801 28.85 16.79 24.22
C GLY A 801 27.60 16.71 23.33
N ALA A 802 27.77 16.53 22.02
CA ALA A 802 26.65 16.26 21.12
C ALA A 802 26.11 14.83 21.32
N LYS A 803 26.97 13.82 21.47
CA LYS A 803 26.57 12.44 21.80
C LYS A 803 25.82 12.37 23.13
N GLU A 804 26.27 13.10 24.15
CA GLU A 804 25.60 13.17 25.46
C GLU A 804 24.18 13.75 25.34
N LEU A 805 24.00 14.83 24.58
CA LEU A 805 22.66 15.40 24.34
C LEU A 805 21.75 14.45 23.56
N ILE A 806 22.32 13.71 22.60
CA ILE A 806 21.60 12.71 21.84
C ILE A 806 21.13 11.56 22.75
N VAL A 807 21.99 11.03 23.62
CA VAL A 807 21.65 9.96 24.58
C VAL A 807 20.63 10.44 25.62
N ALA A 808 20.70 11.70 26.04
CA ALA A 808 19.75 12.28 26.98
C ALA A 808 18.34 12.55 26.39
N ALA A 809 18.15 12.37 25.08
CA ALA A 809 16.82 12.44 24.48
C ALA A 809 16.04 11.16 24.79
N SER A 810 14.84 11.30 25.37
CA SER A 810 14.02 10.17 25.78
C SER A 810 13.17 9.57 24.65
N GLY A 811 13.02 10.29 23.53
CA GLY A 811 12.25 9.81 22.38
C GLY A 811 10.77 9.94 22.48
N LEU A 812 10.10 9.43 21.45
CA LEU A 812 8.65 9.40 21.31
C LEU A 812 8.21 8.06 20.76
N THR A 813 7.01 7.64 21.12
CA THR A 813 6.38 6.49 20.46
C THR A 813 5.89 6.87 19.06
N ASP A 814 5.58 5.87 18.24
CA ASP A 814 5.00 6.06 16.92
C ASP A 814 3.66 6.80 16.95
N SER A 815 2.86 6.64 18.01
CA SER A 815 1.61 7.40 18.16
C SER A 815 1.81 8.88 18.52
N GLU A 816 3.02 9.28 18.91
CA GLU A 816 3.29 10.62 19.48
C GLU A 816 4.25 11.45 18.63
N TRP A 817 4.85 10.89 17.56
CA TRP A 817 5.88 11.59 16.79
C TRP A 817 5.40 12.90 16.17
N ASP A 818 4.10 13.03 15.88
CA ASP A 818 3.50 14.24 15.31
C ASP A 818 3.37 15.40 16.32
N THR A 819 3.66 15.15 17.60
CA THR A 819 3.69 16.21 18.62
C THR A 819 4.87 17.16 18.40
N THR A 820 5.95 16.72 17.75
CA THR A 820 7.19 17.48 17.45
C THR A 820 6.95 18.76 16.62
N TYR A 821 5.84 18.82 15.88
CA TYR A 821 5.42 20.02 15.17
C TYR A 821 5.07 21.19 16.12
N LYS A 822 4.66 20.87 17.35
CA LYS A 822 4.13 21.82 18.33
C LYS A 822 4.93 21.86 19.64
N SER A 823 5.28 20.71 20.18
CA SER A 823 6.00 20.54 21.44
C SER A 823 7.41 20.01 21.17
N SER A 824 8.21 19.96 22.24
CA SER A 824 9.51 19.30 22.24
C SER A 824 9.54 18.06 23.14
N GLN A 825 8.40 17.36 23.22
CA GLN A 825 8.33 16.09 23.93
C GLN A 825 9.35 15.11 23.34
N GLY A 826 9.95 14.28 24.19
CA GLY A 826 11.06 13.40 23.78
C GLY A 826 12.40 14.10 23.54
N ASN A 827 12.51 15.42 23.83
CA ASN A 827 13.66 16.28 23.50
C ASN A 827 13.93 16.39 21.99
N VAL A 828 12.87 16.30 21.17
CA VAL A 828 12.92 16.43 19.71
C VAL A 828 11.88 17.44 19.25
N LEU A 829 12.20 18.27 18.26
CA LEU A 829 11.26 19.21 17.65
C LEU A 829 11.45 19.29 16.13
N THR A 830 10.40 19.72 15.43
CA THR A 830 10.48 20.02 13.99
C THR A 830 10.92 21.46 13.76
N VAL A 831 11.96 21.65 12.93
CA VAL A 831 12.37 22.94 12.36
C VAL A 831 12.24 22.95 10.84
N THR A 832 12.19 24.13 10.25
CA THR A 832 12.20 24.30 8.78
C THR A 832 13.62 24.61 8.29
N SER A 833 14.07 23.89 7.26
CA SER A 833 15.38 24.01 6.62
C SER A 833 15.48 25.28 5.75
N GLU A 834 16.69 25.57 5.25
CA GLU A 834 16.90 26.66 4.28
C GLU A 834 16.12 26.47 2.96
N TYR A 835 15.80 25.23 2.61
CA TYR A 835 15.06 24.85 1.40
C TYR A 835 13.54 24.79 1.63
N GLY A 836 13.07 25.09 2.85
CA GLY A 836 11.65 25.04 3.21
C GLY A 836 11.15 23.65 3.62
N GLU A 837 12.06 22.68 3.73
CA GLU A 837 11.75 21.31 4.13
C GLU A 837 11.71 21.17 5.66
N LEU A 838 11.09 20.11 6.17
CA LEU A 838 11.01 19.86 7.60
C LEU A 838 12.16 18.99 8.08
N ASN A 839 12.69 19.30 9.26
CA ASN A 839 13.73 18.51 9.91
C ASN A 839 13.40 18.24 11.38
N HIS A 840 13.54 16.99 11.80
CA HIS A 840 13.61 16.64 13.21
C HIS A 840 15.01 16.91 13.76
N MET A 841 15.04 17.75 14.79
CA MET A 841 16.25 18.17 15.47
C MET A 841 16.09 17.94 16.98
N LEU A 842 17.21 17.74 17.68
CA LEU A 842 17.22 17.80 19.14
C LEU A 842 16.75 19.17 19.63
N ASP A 843 16.07 19.15 20.77
CA ASP A 843 15.54 20.35 21.42
C ASP A 843 16.63 21.19 22.11
N THR A 844 17.53 21.74 21.30
CA THR A 844 18.56 22.66 21.76
C THR A 844 18.06 24.10 21.77
N ARG A 845 18.76 24.98 22.49
CA ARG A 845 18.47 26.43 22.46
C ARG A 845 18.51 27.00 21.04
N ALA A 846 19.44 26.53 20.21
CA ALA A 846 19.52 26.91 18.80
C ALA A 846 18.32 26.43 17.98
N ALA A 847 17.93 25.16 18.13
CA ALA A 847 16.77 24.61 17.41
C ALA A 847 15.48 25.35 17.78
N ARG A 848 15.26 25.63 19.07
CA ARG A 848 14.15 26.48 19.55
C ARG A 848 14.21 27.87 18.95
N PHE A 849 15.40 28.48 18.92
CA PHE A 849 15.58 29.81 18.33
C PHE A 849 15.22 29.82 16.84
N SER A 850 15.70 28.85 16.09
CA SER A 850 15.41 28.68 14.67
C SER A 850 13.91 28.50 14.41
N GLN A 851 13.22 27.71 15.24
CA GLN A 851 11.78 27.53 15.15
C GLN A 851 11.02 28.85 15.40
N ILE A 852 11.44 29.64 16.41
CA ILE A 852 10.86 30.95 16.73
C ILE A 852 11.07 31.93 15.58
N ILE A 853 12.30 32.04 15.04
CA ILE A 853 12.62 32.92 13.92
C ILE A 853 11.82 32.52 12.66
N HIS A 854 11.68 31.23 12.38
CA HIS A 854 10.88 30.77 11.25
C HIS A 854 9.40 31.16 11.40
N LYS A 855 8.78 30.82 12.54
CA LYS A 855 7.35 31.11 12.80
C LYS A 855 7.05 32.61 12.84
N SER A 856 7.95 33.41 13.44
CA SER A 856 7.71 34.84 13.63
C SER A 856 8.17 35.72 12.46
N VAL A 857 9.17 35.29 11.69
CA VAL A 857 9.77 36.08 10.61
C VAL A 857 9.74 35.36 9.26
N LEU A 858 10.42 34.22 9.12
CA LEU A 858 10.70 33.64 7.80
C LEU A 858 9.45 33.09 7.09
N SER A 859 8.43 32.69 7.84
CA SER A 859 7.11 32.28 7.30
C SER A 859 6.27 33.46 6.78
N LYS A 860 6.65 34.71 7.05
CA LYS A 860 5.91 35.90 6.61
C LYS A 860 6.28 36.26 5.15
N PRO A 861 5.42 37.03 4.44
CA PRO A 861 5.73 37.57 3.11
C PRO A 861 7.08 38.31 3.09
N ARG A 862 7.86 38.13 2.01
CA ARG A 862 9.26 38.56 1.91
C ARG A 862 9.44 40.07 2.17
N ASP A 863 8.50 40.88 1.69
CA ASP A 863 8.42 42.33 1.86
C ASP A 863 8.24 42.77 3.32
N LYS A 864 7.65 41.92 4.17
CA LYS A 864 7.43 42.22 5.60
C LYS A 864 8.55 41.72 6.52
N ARG A 865 9.45 40.86 6.04
CA ARG A 865 10.47 40.21 6.89
C ARG A 865 11.43 41.24 7.49
N LEU A 866 11.94 42.16 6.69
CA LEU A 866 12.94 43.13 7.12
C LEU A 866 12.41 44.07 8.21
N SER A 867 11.18 44.57 8.08
CA SER A 867 10.59 45.45 9.09
C SER A 867 10.38 44.72 10.43
N ILE A 868 9.97 43.45 10.40
CA ILE A 868 9.84 42.61 11.60
C ILE A 868 11.21 42.36 12.25
N LEU A 869 12.23 42.04 11.44
CA LEU A 869 13.58 41.82 11.91
C LEU A 869 14.15 43.07 12.59
N LEU A 870 14.00 44.25 11.97
CA LEU A 870 14.48 45.51 12.51
C LEU A 870 13.74 45.91 13.80
N ALA A 871 12.43 45.67 13.88
CA ALA A 871 11.64 45.95 15.09
C ALA A 871 12.05 45.08 16.30
N ARG A 872 12.72 43.94 16.05
CA ARG A 872 13.18 42.98 17.07
C ARG A 872 14.70 42.82 17.07
N LYS A 873 15.43 43.79 16.50
CA LYS A 873 16.88 43.69 16.26
C LYS A 873 17.65 43.32 17.52
N ASP A 874 17.43 44.03 18.62
CA ASP A 874 18.16 43.82 19.87
C ASP A 874 17.88 42.44 20.49
N GLU A 875 16.62 41.99 20.46
CA GLU A 875 16.21 40.65 20.91
C GLU A 875 16.92 39.56 20.09
N ILE A 876 16.91 39.70 18.76
CA ILE A 876 17.52 38.74 17.84
C ILE A 876 19.04 38.69 18.05
N ILE A 877 19.70 39.84 18.19
CA ILE A 877 21.14 39.91 18.43
C ILE A 877 21.50 39.26 19.77
N ALA A 878 20.74 39.51 20.83
CA ALA A 878 20.94 38.87 22.12
C ALA A 878 20.83 37.33 22.02
N ARG A 879 19.79 36.83 21.35
CA ARG A 879 19.58 35.40 21.10
C ARG A 879 20.67 34.77 20.22
N LEU A 880 21.13 35.45 19.16
CA LEU A 880 22.25 34.99 18.33
C LEU A 880 23.51 34.79 19.18
N ASN A 881 23.81 35.76 20.05
CA ASN A 881 24.99 35.71 20.91
C ASN A 881 24.90 34.68 22.04
N SER A 882 23.72 34.32 22.52
CA SER A 882 23.55 33.35 23.60
C SER A 882 23.32 31.92 23.11
N ASP A 883 22.51 31.75 22.06
CA ASP A 883 21.84 30.47 21.77
C ASP A 883 22.15 29.90 20.40
N HIS A 884 22.85 30.63 19.52
CA HIS A 884 23.06 30.19 18.14
C HIS A 884 24.54 29.97 17.83
N VAL A 885 24.80 29.07 16.88
CA VAL A 885 26.15 28.76 16.37
C VAL A 885 26.78 29.95 15.65
N ARG A 886 25.94 30.86 15.14
CA ARG A 886 26.34 32.12 14.52
C ARG A 886 26.05 33.29 15.46
N PRO A 887 27.04 33.77 16.25
CA PRO A 887 26.86 34.98 17.03
C PRO A 887 26.72 36.20 16.11
N TRP A 888 26.28 37.31 16.70
CA TRP A 888 26.38 38.61 16.07
C TRP A 888 27.86 39.01 15.94
N PHE A 889 28.24 39.50 14.75
CA PHE A 889 29.63 39.87 14.49
C PHE A 889 30.05 41.07 15.34
N GLY A 890 29.24 42.13 15.35
CA GLY A 890 29.58 43.43 15.90
C GLY A 890 29.78 43.43 17.41
N ARG A 891 31.04 43.52 17.84
CA ARG A 891 31.42 43.48 19.26
C ARG A 891 32.70 44.27 19.50
N LYS A 892 32.66 45.20 20.45
CA LYS A 892 33.84 45.93 20.94
C LYS A 892 34.72 45.04 21.84
N PRO A 893 36.01 45.37 22.03
CA PRO A 893 36.90 44.60 22.92
C PRO A 893 36.41 44.52 24.37
N ASP A 894 35.66 45.52 24.84
CA ASP A 894 35.04 45.55 26.17
C ASP A 894 33.76 44.69 26.29
N GLY A 895 33.37 44.01 25.21
CA GLY A 895 32.19 43.14 25.16
C GLY A 895 30.89 43.84 24.75
N ARG A 896 30.87 45.18 24.57
CA ARG A 896 29.68 45.87 24.08
C ARG A 896 29.29 45.41 22.68
N VAL A 897 28.01 45.12 22.50
CA VAL A 897 27.39 44.77 21.22
C VAL A 897 27.15 46.06 20.45
N VAL A 898 27.63 46.11 19.21
CA VAL A 898 27.54 47.28 18.31
C VAL A 898 27.22 46.82 16.88
N ASP A 899 26.86 47.73 15.98
CA ASP A 899 26.77 47.41 14.55
C ASP A 899 28.15 47.38 13.88
N LEU A 900 28.23 46.84 12.67
CA LEU A 900 29.50 46.69 11.94
C LEU A 900 30.13 48.06 11.61
N GLU A 901 29.31 49.05 11.27
CA GLU A 901 29.71 50.44 11.03
C GLU A 901 30.30 51.14 12.27
N ASP A 902 29.98 50.65 13.46
CA ASP A 902 30.48 51.19 14.73
C ASP A 902 31.77 50.51 15.20
N MET A 903 32.32 49.59 14.42
CA MET A 903 33.62 48.95 14.68
C MET A 903 34.76 49.67 13.95
N THR A 904 35.96 49.63 14.52
CA THR A 904 37.19 50.09 13.85
C THR A 904 37.78 48.98 12.99
N TYR A 905 38.66 49.32 12.05
CA TYR A 905 39.27 48.31 11.16
C TYR A 905 40.04 47.25 11.94
N ALA A 906 40.79 47.65 12.97
CA ALA A 906 41.52 46.71 13.83
C ALA A 906 40.57 45.81 14.63
N GLU A 907 39.46 46.34 15.14
CA GLU A 907 38.43 45.56 15.83
C GLU A 907 37.79 44.50 14.89
N VAL A 908 37.52 44.85 13.63
CA VAL A 908 36.97 43.91 12.64
C VAL A 908 37.95 42.78 12.32
N VAL A 909 39.24 43.09 12.12
CA VAL A 909 40.28 42.07 11.91
C VAL A 909 40.36 41.13 13.11
N SER A 910 40.45 41.68 14.32
CA SER A 910 40.51 40.91 15.57
C SER A 910 39.29 40.01 15.74
N ARG A 911 38.08 40.57 15.53
CA ARG A 911 36.82 39.84 15.67
C ARG A 911 36.64 38.74 14.61
N ALA A 912 37.13 38.96 13.38
CA ALA A 912 37.11 37.95 12.34
C ALA A 912 38.02 36.77 12.70
N VAL A 913 39.24 37.02 13.21
CA VAL A 913 40.14 35.97 13.71
C VAL A 913 39.49 35.23 14.87
N ASP A 914 38.94 35.94 15.86
CA ASP A 914 38.27 35.35 17.03
C ASP A 914 37.18 34.33 16.68
N LEU A 915 36.46 34.52 15.57
CA LEU A 915 35.35 33.67 15.15
C LEU A 915 35.72 32.66 14.06
N MET A 916 36.84 32.84 13.38
CA MET A 916 37.26 31.99 12.26
C MET A 916 38.48 31.10 12.57
N TYR A 917 39.17 31.36 13.68
CA TYR A 917 40.38 30.65 14.11
C TYR A 917 40.21 30.01 15.48
N ILE A 918 40.61 28.74 15.60
CA ILE A 918 40.46 27.94 16.82
C ILE A 918 41.75 28.05 17.64
N LYS A 919 41.76 28.95 18.62
CA LYS A 919 42.97 29.30 19.39
C LYS A 919 43.66 28.11 20.06
N HIS A 920 42.90 27.21 20.68
CA HIS A 920 43.48 26.08 21.41
C HIS A 920 44.01 24.95 20.50
N GLN A 921 43.60 24.93 19.22
CA GLN A 921 44.08 23.96 18.21
C GLN A 921 45.06 24.60 17.21
N GLN A 922 45.29 25.90 17.32
CA GLN A 922 46.18 26.66 16.45
C GLN A 922 45.89 26.47 14.94
N ARG A 923 44.60 26.43 14.56
CA ARG A 923 44.17 26.24 13.16
C ARG A 923 42.99 27.12 12.77
N TRP A 924 42.92 27.48 11.48
CA TRP A 924 41.71 28.05 10.90
C TRP A 924 40.61 26.98 10.81
N ILE A 925 39.35 27.39 10.97
CA ILE A 925 38.20 26.48 10.76
C ILE A 925 38.16 26.00 9.31
N ASN A 926 38.52 26.87 8.36
CA ASN A 926 38.63 26.56 6.94
C ASN A 926 39.62 27.52 6.26
N ASN A 927 40.40 27.03 5.28
CA ASN A 927 41.42 27.83 4.58
C ASN A 927 40.83 29.07 3.88
N THR A 928 39.56 29.03 3.48
CA THR A 928 38.89 30.19 2.86
C THR A 928 38.69 31.36 3.83
N TYR A 929 38.73 31.13 5.15
CA TYR A 929 38.64 32.18 6.16
C TYR A 929 39.93 32.94 6.38
N GLN A 930 41.09 32.27 6.30
CA GLN A 930 42.38 32.97 6.30
C GLN A 930 42.41 33.98 5.15
N ARG A 931 42.05 33.52 3.94
CA ARG A 931 41.95 34.39 2.76
C ARG A 931 40.93 35.53 2.96
N PHE A 932 39.79 35.27 3.59
CA PHE A 932 38.80 36.30 3.92
C PHE A 932 39.42 37.41 4.79
N VAL A 933 40.14 37.05 5.86
CA VAL A 933 40.78 38.03 6.76
C VAL A 933 41.86 38.82 6.02
N LEU A 934 42.72 38.16 5.25
CA LEU A 934 43.77 38.80 4.47
C LEU A 934 43.22 39.75 3.40
N ASP A 935 42.13 39.38 2.71
CA ASP A 935 41.47 40.26 1.74
C ASP A 935 40.91 41.53 2.40
N PHE A 936 40.39 41.41 3.63
CA PHE A 936 39.94 42.57 4.41
C PHE A 936 41.11 43.43 4.92
N ILE A 937 42.23 42.81 5.30
CA ILE A 937 43.48 43.53 5.64
C ILE A 937 43.97 44.31 4.41
N GLY A 938 43.99 43.70 3.23
CA GLY A 938 44.35 44.39 1.98
C GLY A 938 43.40 45.54 1.63
N ARG A 939 42.11 45.43 1.99
CA ARG A 939 41.17 46.55 1.88
C ARG A 939 41.47 47.66 2.88
N THR A 940 41.81 47.30 4.12
CA THR A 940 42.22 48.23 5.17
C THR A 940 43.46 49.02 4.74
N GLU A 941 44.48 48.33 4.23
CA GLU A 941 45.68 48.93 3.66
C GLU A 941 45.33 49.96 2.57
N ARG A 942 44.51 49.60 1.58
CA ARG A 942 44.08 50.54 0.51
C ARG A 942 43.30 51.75 1.03
N ARG A 943 42.64 51.63 2.18
CA ARG A 943 41.90 52.73 2.80
C ARG A 943 42.83 53.67 3.57
N MET A 944 43.81 53.11 4.27
CA MET A 944 44.71 53.85 5.15
C MET A 944 45.92 54.42 4.42
N CYS A 945 46.31 53.82 3.30
CA CYS A 945 47.50 54.19 2.55
C CYS A 945 47.21 55.31 1.54
N SER A 946 48.00 56.39 1.59
CA SER A 946 47.90 57.54 0.68
C SER A 946 48.88 57.46 -0.51
N VAL A 947 49.75 56.46 -0.56
CA VAL A 947 50.81 56.27 -1.57
C VAL A 947 50.82 54.80 -2.01
N THR A 948 51.05 54.51 -3.29
CA THR A 948 51.10 53.12 -3.78
C THR A 948 52.41 52.46 -3.31
N THR A 949 52.30 51.34 -2.59
CA THR A 949 53.45 50.51 -2.16
C THR A 949 53.69 49.36 -3.15
N ASP A 950 54.95 48.94 -3.30
CA ASP A 950 55.32 47.82 -4.20
C ASP A 950 54.93 46.43 -3.62
N THR A 951 54.76 46.34 -2.30
CA THR A 951 54.30 45.13 -1.60
C THR A 951 53.02 45.42 -0.80
N SER A 952 52.11 44.43 -0.74
CA SER A 952 50.87 44.51 0.03
C SER A 952 51.07 43.89 1.41
N LEU A 953 50.62 44.60 2.46
CA LEU A 953 50.62 44.12 3.84
C LEU A 953 49.90 42.76 3.97
N ALA A 954 48.83 42.53 3.20
CA ALA A 954 48.13 41.25 3.20
C ALA A 954 49.03 40.08 2.75
N SER A 955 49.92 40.32 1.78
CA SER A 955 50.87 39.30 1.31
C SER A 955 51.98 39.05 2.34
N GLU A 956 52.43 40.09 3.05
CA GLU A 956 53.44 39.97 4.10
C GLU A 956 52.91 39.21 5.33
N LEU A 957 51.62 39.36 5.62
CA LEU A 957 50.95 38.75 6.78
C LEU A 957 50.34 37.36 6.50
N ASP A 958 50.47 36.82 5.29
CA ASP A 958 49.88 35.52 4.93
C ASP A 958 50.37 34.37 5.82
N SER A 959 51.65 34.42 6.22
CA SER A 959 52.29 33.44 7.11
C SER A 959 52.46 33.93 8.56
N ALA A 960 51.87 35.07 8.93
CA ALA A 960 51.96 35.60 10.28
C ALA A 960 51.06 34.81 11.26
N ASP A 961 51.33 34.95 12.56
CA ASP A 961 50.43 34.43 13.59
C ASP A 961 49.05 35.10 13.44
N PRO A 962 47.96 34.34 13.21
CA PRO A 962 46.61 34.89 13.11
C PRO A 962 46.24 35.78 14.30
N LEU A 963 46.72 35.46 15.50
CA LEU A 963 46.40 36.20 16.72
C LEU A 963 47.08 37.58 16.77
N SER A 964 48.18 37.79 16.06
CA SER A 964 48.89 39.06 16.01
C SER A 964 48.45 39.96 14.85
N LEU A 965 47.57 39.49 13.96
CA LEU A 965 47.22 40.22 12.72
C LEU A 965 46.67 41.63 12.99
N ALA A 966 45.80 41.80 13.99
CA ALA A 966 45.25 43.11 14.33
C ALA A 966 46.35 44.07 14.82
N GLU A 967 47.27 43.60 15.67
CA GLU A 967 48.40 44.39 16.17
C GLU A 967 49.36 44.78 15.04
N CYS A 968 49.62 43.85 14.11
CA CYS A 968 50.41 44.12 12.90
C CYS A 968 49.77 45.21 12.03
N VAL A 969 48.45 45.17 11.84
CA VAL A 969 47.70 46.20 11.11
C VAL A 969 47.77 47.55 11.81
N ILE A 970 47.60 47.60 13.13
CA ILE A 970 47.73 48.84 13.92
C ILE A 970 49.15 49.41 13.81
N LYS A 971 50.17 48.55 13.90
CA LYS A 971 51.58 48.96 13.79
C LYS A 971 51.90 49.56 12.41
N ALA A 972 51.36 48.96 11.35
CA ALA A 972 51.54 49.47 9.98
C ALA A 972 50.70 50.73 9.73
N TYR A 973 49.47 50.78 10.25
CA TYR A 973 48.49 51.84 10.05
C TYR A 973 47.80 52.20 11.37
N PRO A 974 48.39 53.07 12.21
CA PRO A 974 47.84 53.41 13.53
C PRO A 974 46.41 53.97 13.49
N ALA A 975 46.01 54.62 12.39
CA ALA A 975 44.65 55.11 12.19
C ALA A 975 43.59 53.99 12.22
N ALA A 976 43.95 52.75 11.88
CA ALA A 976 43.05 51.59 11.89
C ALA A 976 42.51 51.23 13.27
N GLU A 977 43.19 51.66 14.35
CA GLU A 977 42.74 51.47 15.73
C GLU A 977 41.56 52.36 16.09
N MET A 978 41.51 53.59 15.56
CA MET A 978 40.54 54.62 15.94
C MET A 978 39.47 54.88 14.88
N GLN A 979 39.78 54.61 13.60
CA GLN A 979 38.88 54.91 12.50
C GLN A 979 37.79 53.83 12.38
N LEU A 980 36.53 54.26 12.45
CA LEU A 980 35.37 53.42 12.16
C LEU A 980 35.31 53.01 10.68
N LEU A 981 34.66 51.88 10.40
CA LEU A 981 34.46 51.43 9.02
C LEU A 981 33.70 52.48 8.20
N MET A 982 34.19 52.76 7.00
CA MET A 982 33.46 53.60 6.05
C MET A 982 32.33 52.79 5.41
N SER A 983 31.26 53.46 4.98
CA SER A 983 30.09 52.79 4.39
C SER A 983 30.43 51.87 3.22
N GLU A 984 31.42 52.21 2.37
CA GLU A 984 31.82 51.34 1.26
C GLU A 984 32.54 50.07 1.76
N ASP A 985 33.21 50.15 2.90
CA ASP A 985 33.97 49.05 3.49
C ASP A 985 33.10 48.10 4.30
N VAL A 986 32.03 48.62 4.91
CA VAL A 986 30.91 47.82 5.44
C VAL A 986 30.30 46.98 4.31
N GLN A 987 29.98 47.61 3.17
CA GLN A 987 29.43 46.91 2.00
C GLN A 987 30.42 45.87 1.45
N PHE A 988 31.71 46.21 1.38
CA PHE A 988 32.75 45.28 0.95
C PHE A 988 32.84 44.06 1.89
N PHE A 989 32.82 44.26 3.21
CA PHE A 989 32.86 43.18 4.18
C PHE A 989 31.62 42.26 4.04
N ILE A 990 30.42 42.84 3.93
CA ILE A 990 29.18 42.07 3.70
C ILE A 990 29.26 41.28 2.38
N ALA A 991 29.82 41.87 1.32
CA ALA A 991 30.04 41.19 0.05
C ALA A 991 31.03 40.02 0.18
N LEU A 992 32.11 40.19 0.96
CA LEU A 992 33.04 39.10 1.29
C LEU A 992 32.34 37.97 2.04
N CYS A 993 31.40 38.27 2.93
CA CYS A 993 30.65 37.27 3.70
C CYS A 993 29.77 36.39 2.80
N LYS A 994 29.37 36.92 1.64
CA LYS A 994 28.50 36.28 0.64
C LYS A 994 29.28 35.73 -0.57
N ARG A 995 30.62 35.74 -0.54
CA ARG A 995 31.48 35.35 -1.67
C ARG A 995 31.29 33.88 -2.07
N ARG A 996 31.15 33.62 -3.38
CA ARG A 996 31.06 32.26 -3.93
C ARG A 996 32.37 31.50 -3.78
N GLY A 997 32.29 30.20 -3.49
CA GLY A 997 33.47 29.35 -3.27
C GLY A 997 34.12 29.48 -1.89
N GLN A 998 33.57 30.33 -1.02
CA GLN A 998 33.99 30.47 0.37
C GLN A 998 33.06 29.65 1.27
N LYS A 999 33.60 29.10 2.37
CA LYS A 999 32.76 28.51 3.41
C LYS A 999 31.85 29.61 4.00
N PRO A 1000 30.54 29.36 4.22
CA PRO A 1000 29.66 30.34 4.85
C PRO A 1000 30.24 30.85 6.17
N VAL A 1001 30.18 32.16 6.42
CA VAL A 1001 30.79 32.77 7.61
C VAL A 1001 30.14 32.25 8.90
N PRO A 1002 30.90 32.04 9.99
CA PRO A 1002 30.37 31.48 11.24
C PRO A 1002 29.69 32.54 12.12
N PHE A 1003 29.12 33.59 11.55
CA PHE A 1003 28.48 34.71 12.28
C PHE A 1003 27.44 35.44 11.43
N ILE A 1004 26.65 36.30 12.06
CA ILE A 1004 25.73 37.21 11.38
C ILE A 1004 26.33 38.62 11.35
N PRO A 1005 26.71 39.14 10.16
CA PRO A 1005 27.32 40.47 10.03
C PRO A 1005 26.31 41.62 9.94
N VAL A 1006 25.06 41.34 9.53
CA VAL A 1006 24.02 42.34 9.30
C VAL A 1006 22.63 41.71 9.38
N ILE A 1007 21.62 42.48 9.78
CA ILE A 1007 20.20 42.12 9.64
C ILE A 1007 19.65 42.82 8.39
N ASP A 1008 19.58 42.08 7.29
CA ASP A 1008 19.08 42.56 5.99
C ASP A 1008 18.09 41.56 5.36
N ALA A 1009 17.76 41.78 4.08
CA ALA A 1009 16.87 40.91 3.32
C ALA A 1009 17.41 39.47 3.15
N ASP A 1010 18.71 39.25 3.34
CA ASP A 1010 19.39 37.96 3.22
C ASP A 1010 19.61 37.27 4.58
N PHE A 1011 19.12 37.85 5.69
CA PHE A 1011 19.26 37.31 7.04
C PHE A 1011 18.91 35.82 7.12
N GLY A 1012 17.80 35.38 6.52
CA GLY A 1012 17.39 33.97 6.56
C GLY A 1012 18.41 33.01 5.94
N MET A 1013 19.08 33.42 4.85
CA MET A 1013 20.14 32.63 4.21
C MET A 1013 21.37 32.57 5.11
N LEU A 1014 21.79 33.72 5.66
CA LEU A 1014 22.93 33.77 6.61
C LEU A 1014 22.63 33.05 7.93
N PHE A 1015 21.37 32.91 8.31
CA PHE A 1015 20.95 32.25 9.53
C PHE A 1015 20.95 30.72 9.40
N LEU A 1016 20.38 30.17 8.33
CA LEU A 1016 20.13 28.72 8.21
C LEU A 1016 21.23 27.91 7.50
N LYS A 1017 21.95 28.53 6.55
CA LYS A 1017 22.87 27.82 5.65
C LYS A 1017 24.05 27.18 6.39
N ASP A 1018 24.42 25.94 6.12
CA ASP A 1018 25.64 25.28 6.66
C ASP A 1018 25.76 25.33 8.20
N THR A 1019 24.70 24.93 8.89
CA THR A 1019 24.55 24.97 10.36
C THR A 1019 24.57 23.60 11.04
N THR A 1020 24.80 22.52 10.29
CA THR A 1020 24.71 21.15 10.82
C THR A 1020 26.06 20.51 11.11
N TRP A 1021 27.14 20.87 10.38
CA TRP A 1021 28.46 20.23 10.52
C TRP A 1021 29.12 20.48 11.87
N GLN A 1022 28.67 21.50 12.61
CA GLN A 1022 29.18 21.85 13.93
C GLN A 1022 28.85 20.80 15.00
N SER A 1023 28.01 19.80 14.70
CA SER A 1023 27.79 18.64 15.59
C SER A 1023 29.05 17.78 15.71
N ASP A 1024 29.85 17.77 14.66
CA ASP A 1024 31.08 16.99 14.55
C ASP A 1024 32.33 17.84 14.86
N GLY A 1025 32.13 19.13 15.12
CA GLY A 1025 33.19 20.10 15.43
C GLY A 1025 32.73 21.14 16.44
N VAL A 1026 32.32 20.71 17.63
CA VAL A 1026 31.81 21.62 18.69
C VAL A 1026 32.88 22.62 19.13
N GLU A 1027 34.16 22.33 18.95
CA GLU A 1027 35.28 23.26 19.19
C GLU A 1027 35.20 24.54 18.36
N THR A 1028 34.44 24.53 17.26
CA THR A 1028 34.26 25.67 16.36
C THR A 1028 33.13 26.60 16.81
N ILE A 1029 32.34 26.17 17.79
CA ILE A 1029 31.24 26.92 18.37
C ILE A 1029 31.79 27.80 19.50
N VAL A 1030 31.26 29.01 19.62
CA VAL A 1030 31.54 29.89 20.77
C VAL A 1030 31.23 29.15 22.07
N ASP A 1031 32.15 29.22 23.03
CA ASP A 1031 32.10 28.53 24.33
C ASP A 1031 32.09 26.99 24.25
N GLN A 1032 32.25 26.40 23.05
CA GLN A 1032 32.17 24.94 22.81
C GLN A 1032 30.87 24.31 23.33
N ASP A 1033 29.79 25.09 23.27
CA ASP A 1033 28.51 24.72 23.85
C ASP A 1033 27.60 24.04 22.81
N PRO A 1034 27.32 22.72 22.93
CA PRO A 1034 26.53 22.00 21.94
C PRO A 1034 25.05 22.45 21.90
N GLN A 1035 24.54 23.14 22.93
CA GLN A 1035 23.19 23.72 22.92
C GLN A 1035 23.02 24.88 21.92
N ARG A 1036 24.13 25.43 21.41
CA ARG A 1036 24.14 26.45 20.36
C ARG A 1036 24.06 25.85 18.95
N ASN A 1037 24.03 24.53 18.81
CA ASN A 1037 23.96 23.85 17.53
C ASN A 1037 22.56 23.28 17.24
N SER A 1038 22.18 23.21 15.96
CA SER A 1038 21.01 22.45 15.51
C SER A 1038 21.46 21.07 15.05
N MET A 1039 21.06 20.02 15.76
CA MET A 1039 21.52 18.64 15.53
C MET A 1039 20.34 17.75 15.21
N ALA A 1040 20.49 16.82 14.25
CA ALA A 1040 19.48 15.82 13.99
C ALA A 1040 19.26 14.94 15.25
N SER A 1041 18.02 14.58 15.54
CA SER A 1041 17.65 13.79 16.73
C SER A 1041 17.79 12.29 16.54
N ILE A 1042 17.95 11.56 17.65
CA ILE A 1042 17.71 10.10 17.74
C ILE A 1042 16.24 9.83 18.05
N ASP A 1043 15.75 8.70 17.54
CA ASP A 1043 14.58 8.00 18.06
C ASP A 1043 15.08 6.87 18.99
N PRO A 1044 15.00 7.03 20.32
CA PRO A 1044 15.42 6.04 21.30
C PRO A 1044 14.26 5.10 21.62
N ALA A 1045 13.71 4.43 20.61
CA ALA A 1045 12.98 3.20 20.87
C ALA A 1045 14.04 2.13 21.22
N GLY A 1046 14.28 1.95 22.51
CA GLY A 1046 15.17 0.94 23.09
C GLY A 1046 15.93 1.45 24.31
N ASP A 1047 15.75 0.79 25.46
CA ASP A 1047 16.42 1.09 26.72
C ASP A 1047 17.94 1.24 26.52
N ALA A 1048 18.44 2.45 26.75
CA ALA A 1048 19.86 2.70 26.92
C ALA A 1048 20.19 2.50 28.40
N ASP A 1049 20.55 1.27 28.79
CA ASP A 1049 21.14 1.03 30.11
C ASP A 1049 22.34 1.95 30.33
N ASP A 1050 22.52 2.42 31.57
CA ASP A 1050 23.54 3.41 32.01
C ASP A 1050 24.99 3.04 31.64
N ASP A 1051 25.27 1.78 31.28
CA ASP A 1051 26.57 1.30 30.80
C ASP A 1051 26.83 1.57 29.28
N CYS A 1052 25.84 2.06 28.52
CA CYS A 1052 25.95 2.30 27.08
C CYS A 1052 26.77 3.54 26.69
N VAL A 1053 27.04 4.46 27.62
CA VAL A 1053 27.74 5.74 27.35
C VAL A 1053 29.22 5.51 26.98
N PHE A 1054 29.80 4.35 27.30
CA PHE A 1054 31.23 4.11 27.11
C PHE A 1054 31.62 3.06 26.06
N PHE A 1055 30.68 2.25 25.54
CA PHE A 1055 31.03 1.06 24.74
C PHE A 1055 30.13 0.72 23.54
N VAL A 1056 29.57 1.69 22.81
CA VAL A 1056 29.07 1.39 21.45
C VAL A 1056 30.24 1.43 20.47
N SER A 1057 31.03 0.35 20.45
CA SER A 1057 31.93 0.07 19.33
C SER A 1057 31.14 -0.59 18.19
N LEU A 1058 31.59 -0.46 16.95
CA LEU A 1058 31.07 -1.28 15.84
C LEU A 1058 31.10 -2.80 16.15
N ALA A 1059 31.96 -3.23 17.10
CA ALA A 1059 31.97 -4.61 17.60
C ALA A 1059 30.72 -4.96 18.44
N ALA A 1060 30.09 -4.00 19.13
CA ALA A 1060 28.82 -4.20 19.84
C ALA A 1060 27.62 -4.30 18.88
N LEU A 1061 27.61 -3.51 17.79
CA LEU A 1061 26.69 -3.73 16.64
C LEU A 1061 26.93 -5.09 15.97
N SER A 1062 28.17 -5.59 16.02
CA SER A 1062 28.52 -6.92 15.56
C SER A 1062 28.19 -8.04 16.56
N GLN A 1063 27.96 -7.73 17.85
CA GLN A 1063 27.66 -8.70 18.91
C GLN A 1063 26.18 -8.72 19.32
N SER A 1064 25.41 -7.67 19.02
CA SER A 1064 23.97 -7.65 19.23
C SER A 1064 23.26 -8.62 18.27
N ALA A 1065 22.17 -9.20 18.75
CA ALA A 1065 21.25 -10.24 18.23
C ALA A 1065 21.43 -10.80 16.79
N PHE A 1066 21.85 -10.02 15.80
CA PHE A 1066 21.95 -10.40 14.40
C PHE A 1066 23.10 -11.36 14.04
N ARG A 1067 24.05 -11.63 14.95
CA ARG A 1067 25.14 -12.61 14.70
C ARG A 1067 24.79 -14.06 14.98
N ASP A 1068 23.77 -14.31 15.82
CA ASP A 1068 23.28 -15.66 16.07
C ASP A 1068 21.77 -15.76 15.76
N PRO A 1069 21.41 -15.88 14.47
CA PRO A 1069 20.01 -15.91 14.04
C PRO A 1069 19.24 -17.12 14.58
N ALA A 1070 19.93 -18.13 15.12
CA ALA A 1070 19.30 -19.29 15.74
C ALA A 1070 18.56 -18.93 17.04
N ASN A 1071 19.07 -17.97 17.82
CA ASN A 1071 18.40 -17.51 19.04
C ASN A 1071 17.18 -16.64 18.73
N LEU A 1072 17.24 -15.79 17.70
CA LEU A 1072 16.12 -14.96 17.23
C LEU A 1072 14.89 -15.80 16.85
N ILE A 1073 15.06 -16.89 16.09
CA ILE A 1073 13.94 -17.73 15.64
C ILE A 1073 13.46 -18.69 16.73
N SER A 1074 14.36 -19.15 17.63
CA SER A 1074 13.94 -19.97 18.78
C SER A 1074 13.01 -19.20 19.73
N GLY A 1075 13.22 -17.90 19.88
CA GLY A 1075 12.31 -16.99 20.61
C GLY A 1075 10.96 -16.82 19.91
N VAL A 1076 10.91 -16.85 18.58
CA VAL A 1076 9.65 -16.77 17.78
C VAL A 1076 8.77 -18.01 17.99
N CYS A 1077 9.35 -19.21 18.15
CA CYS A 1077 8.57 -20.40 18.53
C CYS A 1077 7.91 -20.26 19.93
N LEU A 1078 8.57 -19.56 20.85
CA LEU A 1078 8.03 -19.26 22.19
C LEU A 1078 7.02 -18.11 22.15
N CYS A 1079 7.23 -17.06 21.35
CA CYS A 1079 6.28 -15.96 21.17
C CYS A 1079 5.00 -16.38 20.45
N HIS A 1080 5.04 -17.31 19.47
CA HIS A 1080 3.82 -17.89 18.90
C HIS A 1080 3.01 -18.68 19.95
N LEU A 1081 3.68 -19.36 20.89
CA LEU A 1081 3.02 -19.99 22.03
C LEU A 1081 2.39 -18.96 22.98
N TYR A 1082 3.07 -17.83 23.22
CA TYR A 1082 2.59 -16.76 24.11
C TYR A 1082 1.50 -15.88 23.51
N CYS A 1083 1.53 -15.58 22.20
CA CYS A 1083 0.43 -14.90 21.50
C CYS A 1083 -0.83 -15.78 21.41
N ALA A 1084 -0.66 -17.10 21.22
CA ALA A 1084 -1.77 -18.04 21.30
C ALA A 1084 -2.36 -18.09 22.74
N LEU A 1085 -1.52 -18.03 23.78
CA LEU A 1085 -1.98 -17.96 25.17
C LEU A 1085 -2.61 -16.60 25.53
N ALA A 1086 -2.09 -15.48 25.01
CA ALA A 1086 -2.61 -14.14 25.29
C ALA A 1086 -3.98 -13.89 24.62
N CYS A 1087 -4.23 -14.45 23.43
CA CYS A 1087 -5.57 -14.48 22.83
C CYS A 1087 -6.56 -15.32 23.64
N PHE A 1088 -6.11 -16.37 24.34
CA PHE A 1088 -6.96 -17.15 25.23
C PHE A 1088 -7.21 -16.46 26.59
N ILE A 1089 -6.27 -15.66 27.09
CA ILE A 1089 -6.39 -15.01 28.40
C ILE A 1089 -7.20 -13.71 28.34
N SER A 1090 -7.23 -13.00 27.19
CA SER A 1090 -8.06 -11.80 27.02
C SER A 1090 -9.56 -12.08 26.89
N VAL A 1091 -9.96 -13.32 26.59
CA VAL A 1091 -11.39 -13.73 26.57
C VAL A 1091 -11.88 -14.17 27.96
N ALA A 1092 -10.97 -14.48 28.90
CA ALA A 1092 -11.32 -14.92 30.25
C ALA A 1092 -11.50 -13.78 31.27
N PHE A 1093 -11.28 -12.51 30.88
CA PHE A 1093 -11.47 -11.34 31.75
C PHE A 1093 -12.67 -10.45 31.39
N ILE A 1094 -13.50 -10.89 30.45
CA ILE A 1094 -14.83 -10.32 30.16
C ILE A 1094 -15.83 -11.48 30.05
N ILE A 1095 -16.04 -12.20 31.17
CA ILE A 1095 -17.24 -12.98 31.50
C ILE A 1095 -17.50 -12.78 32.99
#